data_AF-A0ABD3PDP4-F1
#
_entry.id   AF-A0ABD3PDP4-F1
#
_cell.length_a   1.000
_cell.length_b   1.000
_cell.length_c   1.000
_cell.angle_alpha   90.00
_cell.angle_beta   90.00
_cell.angle_gamma   90.00
#
_symmetry.space_group_name_H-M   'P 1'
#
loop_
_entity.id
_entity.type
_entity.pdbx_description
1 polymer ?
#
loop_
_entity_poly.entity_id
_entity_poly.type
_entity_poly.pdbx_seq_one_letter_code
_entity_poly.pdbx_strand_id
1 'polypeptide(L)'
;CHVIMDLLSKIESILLPLQSTFDTKLFLTQLYEPSKIYKFNDLLAALSVVSSNEIGVAGSKFYLGEDGIDLGWEYGLVNLAAFLAQSMKETILYDACDENNWVSAWMPRYVLVFIINIALLRYVFSHDIFYVAFKDLYNDQYPLSNACGQLGQSYQDYNCAAGEQHMQCSIEPMMQITATTHATWYGAPPGLFCAPKTIYPFTGFWDYTYWCDNPWNDPPEYCDIYEGQKSGRFDNTVAVANRAGKSDVEGCCWWGRGVIQTTGPCNYGKLNYYLGAKAAQDGRSSQYPDIDFCKTPDAICVDSNHPELKWIAGFFYWMESVQNYDKDGWYYLTELHKFVNGGMSDMRFIDSVSGIVNRGCHNPPCATGEVDGLLERRANFESILAAVGLPSVGIEKRPPSTLPPVSSSINAPQVPIPSLATPDISPSVLTQLVDELKQKKEILEQKVLSYTNLYGIKVQSETYTFESLLESLAFSVDVGYAGKNFYTNSSSLKYGLVNLAAFLSQSITESISYDACEEFHLDSTGTNYAISNSCGQFGNSYQDYTCDGLDAGMECPVLSTMDLVAVGGGKHQLDRPSFYCRSKALEPFTGVFDSRSSAVVNNVPYPNSANRTDVEGCCFWGRGALMTKGVCMLGKLNYYLGSRASREGRIAMYPDIDFCESLPLHAISFFVSYSVTI
;
A
#
# COMPACT_ATOMS: atom_id res chain seq x y z
N CYS A 1 -19.74 39.30 21.47
CA CYS A 1 -19.99 38.66 20.17
C CYS A 1 -18.80 37.76 19.85
N HIS A 2 -18.96 36.44 19.94
CA HIS A 2 -18.00 35.53 19.33
C HIS A 2 -18.25 35.58 17.82
N VAL A 3 -17.26 36.03 17.06
CA VAL A 3 -17.27 35.87 15.60
C VAL A 3 -17.11 34.36 15.37
N ILE A 4 -18.12 33.71 14.80
CA ILE A 4 -17.99 32.33 14.33
C ILE A 4 -16.97 32.39 13.19
N MET A 5 -15.80 31.81 13.43
CA MET A 5 -14.75 31.66 12.43
C MET A 5 -15.25 30.64 11.39
N ASP A 6 -15.19 30.98 10.10
CA ASP A 6 -15.50 30.02 9.04
C ASP A 6 -14.49 28.86 9.01
N LEU A 7 -14.87 27.73 8.40
CA LEU A 7 -14.03 26.52 8.34
C LEU A 7 -12.65 26.77 7.74
N LEU A 8 -12.54 27.63 6.71
CA LEU A 8 -11.27 27.95 6.07
C LEU A 8 -10.35 28.65 7.05
N SER A 9 -10.82 29.73 7.68
CA SER A 9 -10.08 30.47 8.70
C SER A 9 -9.68 29.55 9.87
N LYS A 10 -10.55 28.61 10.24
CA LYS A 10 -10.26 27.63 11.29
C LYS A 10 -9.14 26.68 10.88
N ILE A 11 -9.17 26.12 9.67
CA ILE A 11 -8.12 25.23 9.15
C ILE A 11 -6.81 26.00 8.97
N GLU A 12 -6.84 27.19 8.40
CA GLU A 12 -5.65 28.05 8.26
C GLU A 12 -5.00 28.34 9.62
N SER A 13 -5.80 28.60 10.66
CA SER A 13 -5.28 28.82 12.02
C SER A 13 -4.54 27.62 12.62
N ILE A 14 -4.87 26.40 12.18
CA ILE A 14 -4.21 25.15 12.60
C ILE A 14 -2.95 24.92 11.77
N LEU A 15 -3.00 25.19 10.46
CA LEU A 15 -1.90 24.93 9.54
C LEU A 15 -0.77 25.97 9.65
N LEU A 16 -1.08 27.26 9.82
CA LEU A 16 -0.09 28.34 9.83
C LEU A 16 1.08 28.10 10.81
N PRO A 17 0.85 27.68 12.08
CA PRO A 17 1.94 27.36 13.00
C PRO A 17 2.81 26.17 12.56
N LEU A 18 2.32 25.34 11.65
CA LEU A 18 2.98 24.12 11.18
C LEU A 18 3.84 24.36 9.93
N GLN A 19 3.94 25.59 9.40
CA GLN A 19 4.74 25.90 8.21
C GLN A 19 6.12 25.23 8.24
N SER A 20 6.87 25.40 9.34
CA SER A 20 8.19 24.79 9.47
C SER A 20 8.13 23.26 9.46
N THR A 21 7.10 22.64 10.06
CA THR A 21 6.93 21.19 10.04
C THR A 21 6.66 20.70 8.63
N PHE A 22 5.80 21.39 7.88
CA PHE A 22 5.54 21.05 6.48
C PHE A 22 6.80 21.15 5.64
N ASP A 23 7.49 22.29 5.67
CA ASP A 23 8.66 22.51 4.80
C ASP A 23 9.89 21.67 5.18
N THR A 24 10.03 21.24 6.45
CA THR A 24 11.25 20.56 6.93
C THR A 24 11.07 19.11 7.37
N LYS A 25 9.83 18.61 7.44
CA LYS A 25 9.54 17.23 7.89
C LYS A 25 8.57 16.48 6.99
N LEU A 26 7.61 17.15 6.37
CA LEU A 26 6.63 16.50 5.50
C LEU A 26 7.02 16.61 4.02
N PHE A 27 7.37 17.81 3.55
CA PHE A 27 7.73 18.05 2.15
C PHE A 27 9.21 17.77 1.91
N LEU A 28 9.57 16.51 2.11
CA LEU A 28 10.93 16.02 1.95
C LEU A 28 11.09 15.22 0.67
N THR A 29 12.27 15.35 0.07
CA THR A 29 12.72 14.53 -1.05
C THR A 29 13.17 13.15 -0.57
N GLN A 30 13.49 12.24 -1.49
CA GLN A 30 14.08 10.92 -1.18
C GLN A 30 15.37 10.99 -0.37
N LEU A 31 16.07 12.13 -0.42
CA LEU A 31 17.30 12.37 0.34
C LEU A 31 17.03 13.03 1.69
N TYR A 32 15.77 13.11 2.11
CA TYR A 32 15.32 13.78 3.34
C TYR A 32 15.67 15.28 3.37
N GLU A 33 15.76 15.90 2.19
CA GLU A 33 15.97 17.35 2.05
C GLU A 33 14.63 18.07 1.83
N PRO A 34 14.46 19.31 2.31
CA PRO A 34 13.30 20.12 1.98
C PRO A 34 13.11 20.26 0.46
N SER A 35 11.89 19.97 -0.03
CA SER A 35 11.52 20.15 -1.44
C SER A 35 11.77 21.59 -1.86
N LYS A 36 12.41 21.81 -3.02
CA LYS A 36 12.62 23.14 -3.59
C LYS A 36 11.39 23.63 -4.34
N ILE A 37 10.56 22.71 -4.83
CA ILE A 37 9.38 22.98 -5.64
C ILE A 37 8.13 23.18 -4.79
N TYR A 38 7.87 22.28 -3.84
CA TYR A 38 6.64 22.26 -3.07
C TYR A 38 6.84 22.93 -1.72
N LYS A 39 6.24 24.11 -1.57
CA LYS A 39 6.33 24.95 -0.38
C LYS A 39 4.99 25.08 0.31
N PHE A 40 5.01 25.18 1.64
CA PHE A 40 3.81 25.36 2.46
C PHE A 40 3.00 26.60 2.08
N ASN A 41 3.66 27.72 1.78
CA ASN A 41 2.95 28.96 1.41
C ASN A 41 2.15 28.82 0.11
N ASP A 42 2.69 28.10 -0.87
CA ASP A 42 2.02 27.85 -2.14
C ASP A 42 0.82 26.90 -1.95
N LEU A 43 0.95 25.91 -1.04
CA LEU A 43 -0.17 25.05 -0.65
C LEU A 43 -1.29 25.86 0.00
N LEU A 44 -0.94 26.75 0.93
CA LEU A 44 -1.92 27.56 1.65
C LEU A 44 -2.65 28.51 0.70
N ALA A 45 -1.91 29.17 -0.19
CA ALA A 45 -2.48 30.02 -1.25
C ALA A 45 -3.44 29.21 -2.14
N ALA A 46 -3.05 28.01 -2.57
CA ALA A 46 -3.91 27.13 -3.36
C ALA A 46 -5.19 26.74 -2.60
N LEU A 47 -5.07 26.39 -1.31
CA LEU A 47 -6.21 26.02 -0.47
C LEU A 47 -7.21 27.18 -0.35
N SER A 48 -6.73 28.41 -0.12
CA SER A 48 -7.61 29.58 -0.07
C SER A 48 -8.35 29.81 -1.40
N VAL A 49 -7.70 29.58 -2.55
CA VAL A 49 -8.34 29.66 -3.87
C VAL A 49 -9.46 28.64 -4.01
N VAL A 50 -9.20 27.36 -3.73
CA VAL A 50 -10.19 26.27 -3.98
C VAL A 50 -11.28 26.17 -2.92
N SER A 51 -11.12 26.83 -1.77
CA SER A 51 -12.08 26.77 -0.67
C SER A 51 -12.84 28.07 -0.39
N SER A 52 -12.37 29.22 -0.87
CA SER A 52 -13.02 30.50 -0.57
C SER A 52 -14.44 30.58 -1.17
N ASN A 53 -15.29 31.36 -0.49
CA ASN A 53 -16.71 31.51 -0.85
C ASN A 53 -16.95 32.30 -2.15
N GLU A 54 -15.98 33.10 -2.57
CA GLU A 54 -16.07 33.95 -3.76
C GLU A 54 -15.47 33.32 -5.02
N ILE A 55 -14.52 32.39 -4.85
CA ILE A 55 -13.70 31.86 -5.95
C ILE A 55 -14.14 30.43 -6.29
N GLY A 56 -13.86 29.45 -5.41
CA GLY A 56 -14.08 28.03 -5.71
C GLY A 56 -13.54 27.61 -7.08
N VAL A 57 -13.98 26.46 -7.59
CA VAL A 57 -13.76 26.08 -8.99
C VAL A 57 -15.08 25.66 -9.60
N ALA A 58 -15.64 26.50 -10.47
CA ALA A 58 -16.86 26.21 -11.22
C ALA A 58 -18.09 25.84 -10.35
N GLY A 59 -18.20 26.44 -9.17
CA GLY A 59 -19.30 26.16 -8.22
C GLY A 59 -19.03 24.97 -7.28
N SER A 60 -17.91 24.26 -7.46
CA SER A 60 -17.41 23.26 -6.52
C SER A 60 -16.31 23.84 -5.63
N LYS A 61 -16.15 23.26 -4.43
CA LYS A 61 -15.13 23.67 -3.46
C LYS A 61 -14.40 22.46 -2.91
N PHE A 62 -13.17 22.69 -2.46
CA PHE A 62 -12.47 21.70 -1.67
C PHE A 62 -13.20 21.56 -0.33
N TYR A 63 -13.52 20.33 0.05
CA TYR A 63 -14.38 20.07 1.20
C TYR A 63 -13.61 20.27 2.50
N LEU A 64 -13.99 21.29 3.27
CA LEU A 64 -13.34 21.70 4.52
C LEU A 64 -14.03 21.18 5.78
N GLY A 65 -15.13 20.44 5.64
CA GLY A 65 -15.90 19.93 6.76
C GLY A 65 -17.29 20.53 6.89
N GLU A 66 -17.83 20.47 8.10
CA GLU A 66 -19.22 20.85 8.41
C GLU A 66 -19.29 22.08 9.33
N ASP A 67 -19.92 23.14 8.84
CA ASP A 67 -20.13 24.38 9.60
C ASP A 67 -21.13 24.17 10.75
N GLY A 68 -20.88 24.80 11.90
CA GLY A 68 -21.81 24.76 13.04
C GLY A 68 -21.87 23.42 13.78
N ILE A 69 -21.04 22.44 13.39
CA ILE A 69 -20.88 21.16 14.08
C ILE A 69 -19.58 21.21 14.90
N ASP A 70 -19.64 20.78 16.17
CA ASP A 70 -18.44 20.67 17.01
C ASP A 70 -17.42 19.75 16.33
N LEU A 71 -16.21 20.26 16.08
CA LEU A 71 -15.12 19.56 15.40
C LEU A 71 -15.39 19.15 13.95
N GLY A 72 -16.37 19.76 13.29
CA GLY A 72 -16.62 19.55 11.86
C GLY A 72 -15.42 19.86 10.96
N TRP A 73 -14.47 20.67 11.41
CA TRP A 73 -13.20 20.97 10.72
C TRP A 73 -12.22 19.78 10.67
N GLU A 74 -12.38 18.76 11.54
CA GLU A 74 -11.55 17.55 11.50
C GLU A 74 -11.73 16.81 10.16
N TYR A 75 -12.94 16.80 9.61
CA TYR A 75 -13.22 16.26 8.28
C TYR A 75 -12.38 16.92 7.18
N GLY A 76 -12.24 18.25 7.23
CA GLY A 76 -11.45 19.00 6.25
C GLY A 76 -9.95 18.72 6.36
N LEU A 77 -9.43 18.61 7.59
CA LEU A 77 -8.02 18.25 7.80
C LEU A 77 -7.71 16.84 7.33
N VAL A 78 -8.63 15.89 7.53
CA VAL A 78 -8.46 14.51 7.05
C VAL A 78 -8.54 14.45 5.52
N ASN A 79 -9.42 15.22 4.89
CA ASN A 79 -9.48 15.36 3.44
C ASN A 79 -8.15 15.90 2.88
N LEU A 80 -7.63 16.97 3.49
CA LEU A 80 -6.34 17.56 3.13
C LEU A 80 -5.19 16.58 3.37
N ALA A 81 -5.19 15.84 4.47
CA ALA A 81 -4.19 14.82 4.76
C ALA A 81 -4.21 13.70 3.71
N ALA A 82 -5.39 13.25 3.30
CA ALA A 82 -5.52 12.23 2.26
C ALA A 82 -4.95 12.73 0.93
N PHE A 83 -5.26 13.96 0.52
CA PHE A 83 -4.70 14.60 -0.68
C PHE A 83 -3.17 14.72 -0.63
N LEU A 84 -2.65 15.22 0.49
CA LEU A 84 -1.21 15.41 0.68
C LEU A 84 -0.45 14.09 0.75
N ALA A 85 -1.05 13.04 1.30
CA ALA A 85 -0.43 11.71 1.34
C ALA A 85 -0.14 11.16 -0.05
N GLN A 86 -1.06 11.38 -1.00
CA GLN A 86 -0.85 11.04 -2.41
C GLN A 86 0.23 11.91 -3.02
N SER A 87 0.09 13.23 -2.86
CA SER A 87 1.05 14.24 -3.34
C SER A 87 2.49 13.94 -2.92
N MET A 88 2.67 13.55 -1.66
CA MET A 88 3.96 13.18 -1.09
C MET A 88 4.60 12.00 -1.81
N LYS A 89 3.81 10.97 -2.16
CA LYS A 89 4.31 9.81 -2.92
C LYS A 89 4.51 10.12 -4.40
N GLU A 90 3.60 10.86 -5.04
CA GLU A 90 3.62 11.09 -6.49
C GLU A 90 4.77 12.00 -6.93
N THR A 91 5.02 13.11 -6.22
CA THR A 91 5.87 14.19 -6.75
C THR A 91 6.82 14.81 -5.75
N ILE A 92 6.38 15.06 -4.51
CA ILE A 92 7.19 15.79 -3.52
C ILE A 92 8.44 14.97 -3.15
N LEU A 93 8.28 13.65 -3.00
CA LEU A 93 9.40 12.73 -2.76
C LEU A 93 10.49 12.86 -3.84
N TYR A 94 10.12 13.14 -5.09
CA TYR A 94 11.05 13.26 -6.21
C TYR A 94 11.53 14.69 -6.48
N ASP A 95 11.03 15.68 -5.73
CA ASP A 95 11.20 17.12 -6.00
C ASP A 95 10.95 17.47 -7.47
N ALA A 96 9.88 16.92 -8.05
CA ALA A 96 9.55 17.04 -9.47
C ALA A 96 8.15 17.63 -9.67
N CYS A 97 8.02 18.57 -10.61
CA CYS A 97 6.73 19.10 -11.04
C CYS A 97 6.28 18.43 -12.34
N ASP A 98 7.15 18.41 -13.34
CA ASP A 98 6.99 17.61 -14.55
C ASP A 98 7.38 16.15 -14.29
N GLU A 99 6.67 15.23 -14.92
CA GLU A 99 6.94 13.80 -14.92
C GLU A 99 8.37 13.50 -15.37
N ASN A 100 9.05 12.64 -14.63
CA ASN A 100 10.38 12.16 -15.01
C ASN A 100 10.26 11.12 -16.14
N ASN A 101 11.29 11.04 -17.00
CA ASN A 101 11.44 9.92 -17.91
C ASN A 101 11.87 8.66 -17.12
N TRP A 102 10.88 7.86 -16.76
CA TRP A 102 11.04 6.60 -16.06
C TRP A 102 11.22 5.46 -17.06
N VAL A 103 12.21 4.62 -16.78
CA VAL A 103 12.14 3.19 -17.12
C VAL A 103 12.23 2.44 -15.80
N SER A 104 11.77 1.19 -15.73
CA SER A 104 11.75 0.37 -14.51
C SER A 104 13.15 -0.04 -14.00
N ALA A 105 14.11 0.87 -14.01
CA ALA A 105 15.48 0.74 -13.54
C ALA A 105 15.75 1.73 -12.41
N TRP A 106 14.96 1.68 -11.34
CA TRP A 106 15.39 2.22 -10.06
C TRP A 106 16.39 1.27 -9.38
N MET A 107 17.62 1.29 -9.90
CA MET A 107 18.89 1.32 -9.16
C MET A 107 20.05 0.97 -10.13
N PRO A 108 20.92 1.94 -10.50
CA PRO A 108 22.17 1.61 -11.17
C PRO A 108 23.03 0.73 -10.26
N ARG A 109 23.64 -0.32 -10.84
CA ARG A 109 24.53 -1.33 -10.22
C ARG A 109 25.71 -0.79 -9.37
N TYR A 110 25.85 0.53 -9.20
CA TYR A 110 26.98 1.16 -8.51
C TYR A 110 26.72 1.53 -7.04
N VAL A 111 25.47 1.66 -6.58
CA VAL A 111 25.18 1.76 -5.12
C VAL A 111 25.35 0.39 -4.44
N LEU A 112 25.26 -0.69 -5.22
CA LEU A 112 25.55 -2.04 -4.75
C LEU A 112 26.99 -2.16 -4.23
N VAL A 113 27.97 -1.46 -4.81
CA VAL A 113 29.39 -1.62 -4.43
C VAL A 113 29.76 -0.85 -3.14
N PHE A 114 29.07 0.24 -2.81
CA PHE A 114 29.31 0.96 -1.55
C PHE A 114 28.62 0.31 -0.35
N ILE A 115 27.47 -0.37 -0.55
CA ILE A 115 26.84 -1.19 0.49
C ILE A 115 27.55 -2.55 0.65
N ILE A 116 28.18 -3.08 -0.42
CA ILE A 116 28.92 -4.35 -0.38
C ILE A 116 30.18 -4.35 0.51
N ASN A 117 30.73 -3.19 0.90
CA ASN A 117 31.93 -3.15 1.75
C ASN A 117 31.64 -3.14 3.26
N ILE A 118 30.39 -3.18 3.69
CA ILE A 118 30.02 -3.46 5.08
C ILE A 118 29.44 -4.88 5.11
N ALA A 119 30.32 -5.82 5.44
CA ALA A 119 30.02 -7.25 5.50
C ALA A 119 29.00 -7.58 6.59
N LEU A 120 27.76 -7.94 6.20
CA LEU A 120 26.81 -8.85 6.89
C LEU A 120 25.45 -8.79 6.21
N LEU A 121 25.18 -9.69 5.25
CA LEU A 121 23.85 -10.23 4.86
C LEU A 121 23.97 -10.92 3.49
N ARG A 122 24.30 -12.22 3.50
CA ARG A 122 24.30 -13.08 2.30
C ARG A 122 23.47 -14.36 2.48
N TYR A 123 22.48 -14.39 3.38
CA TYR A 123 21.79 -15.66 3.69
C TYR A 123 20.27 -15.65 3.86
N VAL A 124 19.55 -14.54 3.66
CA VAL A 124 18.07 -14.58 3.66
C VAL A 124 17.52 -13.64 2.61
N PHE A 125 17.57 -14.04 1.34
CA PHE A 125 16.60 -13.57 0.36
C PHE A 125 16.31 -14.73 -0.60
N SER A 126 15.15 -15.33 -0.40
CA SER A 126 14.51 -16.22 -1.36
C SER A 126 14.52 -15.58 -2.74
N HIS A 127 14.84 -16.38 -3.76
CA HIS A 127 14.99 -15.97 -5.16
C HIS A 127 13.68 -15.55 -5.85
N ASP A 128 12.59 -15.35 -5.10
CA ASP A 128 11.26 -15.01 -5.63
C ASP A 128 10.75 -13.60 -5.29
N ILE A 129 11.57 -12.71 -4.70
CA ILE A 129 11.31 -11.25 -4.60
C ILE A 129 11.89 -10.48 -5.81
N PHE A 130 12.10 -11.14 -6.94
CA PHE A 130 12.67 -10.52 -8.15
C PHE A 130 11.76 -10.53 -9.38
N TYR A 131 10.46 -10.78 -9.21
CA TYR A 131 9.49 -10.75 -10.31
C TYR A 131 8.14 -10.15 -9.92
N VAL A 132 8.10 -8.83 -9.73
CA VAL A 132 6.90 -8.04 -10.04
C VAL A 132 7.34 -6.74 -10.74
N ALA A 133 6.87 -6.57 -11.98
CA ALA A 133 7.04 -5.43 -12.89
C ALA A 133 8.42 -5.19 -13.56
N PHE A 134 8.96 -6.20 -14.28
CA PHE A 134 9.80 -5.93 -15.44
C PHE A 134 8.94 -5.40 -16.58
N LYS A 135 8.70 -4.08 -16.59
CA LYS A 135 7.88 -3.49 -17.64
C LYS A 135 8.28 -2.05 -18.00
N ASP A 136 9.52 -1.70 -18.40
CA ASP A 136 9.76 -0.64 -19.46
C ASP A 136 11.18 -0.54 -20.08
N LEU A 137 11.99 -1.60 -20.10
CA LEU A 137 13.23 -1.60 -20.91
C LEU A 137 12.92 -2.09 -22.33
N TYR A 138 13.08 -1.22 -23.34
CA TYR A 138 13.41 -1.68 -24.69
C TYR A 138 14.94 -1.69 -24.78
N ASN A 139 15.53 -2.88 -24.63
CA ASN A 139 16.98 -3.08 -24.78
C ASN A 139 17.87 -2.23 -23.84
N ASP A 140 17.44 -2.02 -22.58
CA ASP A 140 18.14 -1.23 -21.56
C ASP A 140 18.23 0.30 -21.78
N GLN A 141 17.31 0.87 -22.55
CA GLN A 141 17.32 2.28 -22.96
C GLN A 141 16.16 3.09 -22.35
N TYR A 142 16.31 4.42 -22.27
CA TYR A 142 15.25 5.39 -21.95
C TYR A 142 14.74 6.05 -23.25
N PRO A 143 13.65 5.57 -23.88
CA PRO A 143 13.12 6.18 -25.10
C PRO A 143 12.77 7.65 -24.87
N LEU A 144 13.12 8.53 -25.81
CA LEU A 144 12.73 9.94 -25.72
C LEU A 144 11.23 10.12 -25.99
N SER A 145 10.64 9.22 -26.76
CA SER A 145 9.20 9.15 -27.02
C SER A 145 8.37 8.74 -25.79
N ASN A 146 9.00 8.46 -24.64
CA ASN A 146 8.30 8.36 -23.35
C ASN A 146 7.54 9.64 -22.99
N ALA A 147 7.88 10.79 -23.58
CA ALA A 147 7.08 12.02 -23.49
C ALA A 147 5.63 11.83 -23.97
N CYS A 148 5.40 10.89 -24.89
CA CYS A 148 4.06 10.56 -25.39
C CYS A 148 3.31 9.56 -24.51
N GLY A 149 3.98 8.96 -23.52
CA GLY A 149 3.39 7.90 -22.71
C GLY A 149 4.43 6.93 -22.18
N GLN A 150 4.31 6.61 -20.89
CA GLN A 150 5.12 5.62 -20.17
C GLN A 150 4.27 4.42 -19.74
N LEU A 151 4.91 3.28 -19.45
CA LEU A 151 4.26 2.03 -19.02
C LEU A 151 3.26 1.46 -20.05
N GLY A 152 3.53 1.70 -21.33
CA GLY A 152 2.65 1.31 -22.44
C GLY A 152 1.41 2.18 -22.63
N GLN A 153 1.34 3.31 -21.92
CA GLN A 153 0.26 4.28 -22.06
C GLN A 153 0.52 5.21 -23.25
N SER A 154 -0.53 5.91 -23.66
CA SER A 154 -0.51 6.95 -24.69
C SER A 154 -1.26 8.15 -24.15
N TYR A 155 -0.54 9.21 -23.80
CA TYR A 155 -1.10 10.37 -23.10
C TYR A 155 -2.09 11.14 -23.98
N GLN A 156 -1.92 11.10 -25.29
CA GLN A 156 -2.84 11.70 -26.26
C GLN A 156 -4.20 11.01 -26.28
N ASP A 157 -4.25 9.74 -25.86
CA ASP A 157 -5.48 8.94 -25.87
C ASP A 157 -6.31 9.11 -24.59
N TYR A 158 -5.87 9.96 -23.66
CA TYR A 158 -6.61 10.31 -22.44
C TYR A 158 -7.74 11.29 -22.78
N ASN A 159 -8.76 10.72 -23.42
CA ASN A 159 -9.93 11.43 -23.89
C ASN A 159 -10.95 11.62 -22.75
N CYS A 160 -11.71 12.71 -22.81
CA CYS A 160 -12.80 12.96 -21.87
C CYS A 160 -13.96 11.97 -22.07
N ALA A 161 -14.70 11.73 -21.00
CA ALA A 161 -15.89 10.89 -21.03
C ALA A 161 -16.99 11.48 -21.94
N ALA A 162 -18.01 10.66 -22.23
CA ALA A 162 -19.15 11.09 -23.01
C ALA A 162 -19.89 12.26 -22.34
N GLY A 163 -20.14 13.33 -23.08
CA GLY A 163 -20.72 14.59 -22.59
C GLY A 163 -19.67 15.65 -22.25
N GLU A 164 -18.42 15.25 -22.02
CA GLU A 164 -17.33 16.13 -21.60
C GLU A 164 -16.33 16.45 -22.71
N GLN A 165 -16.47 15.85 -23.89
CA GLN A 165 -15.51 15.98 -24.99
C GLN A 165 -15.33 17.44 -25.46
N HIS A 166 -16.32 18.30 -25.24
CA HIS A 166 -16.26 19.73 -25.56
C HIS A 166 -15.23 20.52 -24.73
N MET A 167 -14.74 19.94 -23.62
CA MET A 167 -13.72 20.55 -22.77
C MET A 167 -12.30 20.13 -23.18
N GLN A 168 -12.14 19.02 -23.91
CA GLN A 168 -10.85 18.43 -24.20
C GLN A 168 -9.98 19.32 -25.09
N CYS A 169 -8.67 19.39 -24.79
CA CYS A 169 -7.73 20.06 -25.68
C CYS A 169 -7.58 19.32 -27.02
N SER A 170 -7.39 20.08 -28.10
CA SER A 170 -6.95 19.49 -29.36
C SER A 170 -5.46 19.14 -29.28
N ILE A 171 -5.05 18.05 -29.93
CA ILE A 171 -3.64 17.71 -30.05
C ILE A 171 -2.99 18.71 -31.01
N GLU A 172 -2.01 19.47 -30.52
CA GLU A 172 -1.27 20.46 -31.29
C GLU A 172 0.09 19.89 -31.75
N PRO A 173 0.26 19.51 -33.03
CA PRO A 173 1.49 18.87 -33.50
C PRO A 173 2.70 19.81 -33.47
N MET A 174 2.44 21.12 -33.57
CA MET A 174 3.49 22.15 -33.63
C MET A 174 3.93 22.65 -32.25
N MET A 175 3.32 22.16 -31.16
CA MET A 175 3.67 22.55 -29.80
C MET A 175 5.09 22.08 -29.46
N GLN A 176 5.85 22.97 -28.82
CA GLN A 176 7.24 22.73 -28.41
C GLN A 176 7.40 23.12 -26.96
N ILE A 177 7.64 22.13 -26.12
CA ILE A 177 7.80 22.30 -24.67
C ILE A 177 8.87 21.33 -24.20
N THR A 178 9.67 21.77 -23.24
CA THR A 178 10.60 20.94 -22.49
C THR A 178 10.22 21.04 -21.02
N ALA A 179 10.09 19.89 -20.36
CA ALA A 179 9.86 19.78 -18.93
C ALA A 179 10.99 20.47 -18.15
N THR A 180 10.61 21.13 -17.08
CA THR A 180 11.53 21.91 -16.25
C THR A 180 12.17 21.11 -15.14
N THR A 181 11.58 19.97 -14.80
CA THR A 181 12.10 19.06 -13.79
C THR A 181 12.39 17.69 -14.39
N HIS A 182 13.37 17.02 -13.82
CA HIS A 182 13.73 15.65 -14.14
C HIS A 182 14.39 14.99 -12.93
N ALA A 183 14.59 13.68 -12.99
CA ALA A 183 15.25 12.96 -11.91
C ALA A 183 16.72 13.44 -11.75
N THR A 184 17.24 13.43 -10.53
CA THR A 184 18.54 14.04 -10.20
C THR A 184 19.66 13.03 -9.93
N TRP A 185 19.43 11.74 -10.22
CA TRP A 185 20.44 10.70 -10.06
C TRP A 185 21.53 10.77 -11.15
N TYR A 186 22.65 10.10 -10.91
CA TYR A 186 23.84 10.14 -11.78
C TYR A 186 23.57 9.62 -13.20
N GLY A 187 23.48 10.52 -14.17
CA GLY A 187 23.18 10.18 -15.57
C GLY A 187 21.69 10.14 -15.91
N ALA A 188 20.83 10.71 -15.07
CA ALA A 188 19.39 10.77 -15.30
C ALA A 188 19.04 11.40 -16.66
N PRO A 189 17.97 10.93 -17.33
CA PRO A 189 17.46 11.62 -18.50
C PRO A 189 17.10 13.07 -18.17
N PRO A 190 17.26 13.99 -19.14
CA PRO A 190 16.74 15.34 -19.01
C PRO A 190 15.21 15.32 -18.99
N GLY A 191 14.62 16.50 -18.77
CA GLY A 191 13.17 16.67 -18.84
C GLY A 191 12.58 16.15 -20.15
N LEU A 192 11.38 15.56 -20.06
CA LEU A 192 10.58 15.18 -21.22
C LEU A 192 10.41 16.38 -22.17
N PHE A 193 10.36 16.13 -23.47
CA PHE A 193 10.16 17.19 -24.45
C PHE A 193 9.26 16.75 -25.59
N CYS A 194 8.64 17.72 -26.25
CA CYS A 194 7.81 17.53 -27.43
C CYS A 194 8.18 18.56 -28.51
N ALA A 195 8.04 18.17 -29.77
CA ALA A 195 8.22 19.06 -30.92
C ALA A 195 7.61 18.44 -32.19
N PRO A 196 7.32 19.25 -33.22
CA PRO A 196 6.88 18.73 -34.52
C PRO A 196 7.93 17.89 -35.23
N LYS A 197 7.47 17.00 -36.13
CA LYS A 197 8.34 16.13 -36.95
C LYS A 197 9.29 16.86 -37.88
N THR A 198 9.02 18.13 -38.16
CA THR A 198 9.94 19.00 -38.91
C THR A 198 11.21 19.30 -38.14
N ILE A 199 11.20 19.16 -36.81
CA ILE A 199 12.37 19.32 -35.92
C ILE A 199 12.92 17.95 -35.53
N TYR A 200 12.06 17.03 -35.09
CA TYR A 200 12.44 15.65 -34.76
C TYR A 200 11.61 14.65 -35.60
N PRO A 201 12.07 14.26 -36.81
CA PRO A 201 11.35 13.30 -37.64
C PRO A 201 11.10 11.95 -36.94
N PHE A 202 12.05 11.57 -36.09
CA PHE A 202 11.97 10.49 -35.12
C PHE A 202 12.84 10.85 -33.91
N THR A 203 12.72 10.07 -32.84
CA THR A 203 13.59 10.14 -31.68
C THR A 203 14.17 8.76 -31.36
N GLY A 204 15.39 8.74 -30.83
CA GLY A 204 16.01 7.55 -30.27
C GLY A 204 15.83 7.50 -28.75
N PHE A 205 16.93 7.41 -28.02
CA PHE A 205 16.94 7.18 -26.58
C PHE A 205 17.97 8.03 -25.84
N TRP A 206 17.86 8.08 -24.51
CA TRP A 206 18.87 8.61 -23.62
C TRP A 206 19.83 7.51 -23.17
N ASP A 207 21.09 7.63 -23.55
CA ASP A 207 22.19 6.75 -23.16
C ASP A 207 22.79 7.23 -21.84
N TYR A 208 22.20 6.82 -20.71
CA TYR A 208 22.65 7.23 -19.37
C TYR A 208 24.08 6.78 -19.02
N THR A 209 24.65 5.82 -19.75
CA THR A 209 25.98 5.25 -19.50
C THR A 209 27.11 6.08 -20.11
N TYR A 210 26.78 7.03 -20.99
CA TYR A 210 27.76 7.82 -21.69
C TYR A 210 28.45 8.84 -20.78
N TRP A 211 29.74 8.67 -20.56
CA TRP A 211 30.52 9.63 -19.79
C TRP A 211 30.84 10.89 -20.61
N CYS A 212 30.02 11.94 -20.44
CA CYS A 212 30.20 13.23 -21.14
C CYS A 212 31.17 14.21 -20.44
N ASP A 213 31.63 13.95 -19.21
CA ASP A 213 32.51 14.86 -18.47
C ASP A 213 33.98 14.43 -18.58
N ASN A 214 34.57 14.58 -19.77
CA ASN A 214 35.94 14.18 -20.05
C ASN A 214 36.81 15.36 -20.49
N PRO A 215 37.24 16.21 -19.54
CA PRO A 215 38.05 17.40 -19.82
C PRO A 215 39.44 17.08 -20.38
N TRP A 216 39.84 15.80 -20.37
CA TRP A 216 41.14 15.31 -20.83
C TRP A 216 41.11 14.78 -22.26
N ASN A 217 39.93 14.68 -22.90
CA ASN A 217 39.82 14.36 -24.32
C ASN A 217 40.41 15.49 -25.18
N ASP A 218 40.75 15.18 -26.44
CA ASP A 218 41.13 16.16 -27.45
C ASP A 218 40.22 16.02 -28.68
N PRO A 219 39.24 16.93 -28.89
CA PRO A 219 38.93 18.09 -28.04
C PRO A 219 38.31 17.70 -26.67
N PRO A 220 38.44 18.55 -25.64
CA PRO A 220 37.81 18.32 -24.33
C PRO A 220 36.30 18.20 -24.45
N GLU A 221 35.73 17.25 -23.70
CA GLU A 221 34.31 16.96 -23.71
C GLU A 221 33.67 17.31 -22.37
N TYR A 222 32.49 17.93 -22.44
CA TYR A 222 31.73 18.36 -21.26
C TYR A 222 30.26 17.99 -21.41
N CYS A 223 29.62 17.69 -20.28
CA CYS A 223 28.17 17.53 -20.21
C CYS A 223 27.47 18.89 -20.32
N ASP A 224 26.60 19.07 -21.31
CA ASP A 224 26.02 20.36 -21.70
C ASP A 224 24.48 20.37 -21.83
N ILE A 225 23.80 19.30 -21.42
CA ILE A 225 22.34 19.17 -21.60
C ILE A 225 21.57 19.86 -20.46
N TYR A 226 22.02 19.71 -19.21
CA TYR A 226 21.36 20.32 -18.06
C TYR A 226 22.34 20.61 -16.91
N GLU A 227 21.96 21.53 -16.02
CA GLU A 227 22.79 21.92 -14.90
C GLU A 227 23.07 20.74 -13.96
N GLY A 228 24.36 20.51 -13.65
CA GLY A 228 24.76 19.42 -12.78
C GLY A 228 24.81 18.04 -13.44
N GLN A 229 24.59 17.93 -14.76
CA GLN A 229 24.76 16.69 -15.51
C GLN A 229 26.15 16.08 -15.27
N LYS A 230 26.18 14.78 -15.02
CA LYS A 230 27.42 14.01 -14.74
C LYS A 230 27.71 12.92 -15.77
N SER A 231 26.69 12.51 -16.50
CA SER A 231 26.73 11.44 -17.49
C SER A 231 25.48 11.58 -18.36
N GLY A 232 25.45 10.84 -19.44
CA GLY A 232 24.31 10.72 -20.32
C GLY A 232 24.44 11.52 -21.62
N ARG A 233 23.80 11.04 -22.68
CA ARG A 233 23.63 11.79 -23.93
C ARG A 233 22.37 11.35 -24.67
N PHE A 234 21.90 12.20 -25.59
CA PHE A 234 20.94 11.77 -26.59
C PHE A 234 21.62 10.91 -27.66
N ASP A 235 21.01 9.77 -27.98
CA ASP A 235 21.34 8.98 -29.17
C ASP A 235 20.10 8.92 -30.07
N ASN A 236 20.13 9.70 -31.15
CA ASN A 236 19.11 9.73 -32.19
C ASN A 236 19.61 9.10 -33.49
N THR A 237 20.58 8.18 -33.44
CA THR A 237 21.10 7.50 -34.64
C THR A 237 20.10 6.51 -35.24
N VAL A 238 19.22 5.96 -34.39
CA VAL A 238 18.15 5.04 -34.76
C VAL A 238 16.85 5.44 -34.07
N ALA A 239 15.72 5.20 -34.75
CA ALA A 239 14.41 5.39 -34.15
C ALA A 239 14.17 4.33 -33.06
N VAL A 240 13.85 4.77 -31.85
CA VAL A 240 13.51 3.90 -30.72
C VAL A 240 12.08 4.20 -30.32
N ALA A 241 11.24 3.16 -30.35
CA ALA A 241 9.85 3.28 -29.94
C ALA A 241 9.72 3.15 -28.41
N ASN A 242 8.80 3.93 -27.83
CA ASN A 242 8.31 3.67 -26.49
C ASN A 242 7.43 2.40 -26.51
N ARG A 243 6.90 2.05 -25.35
CA ARG A 243 6.06 0.86 -25.17
C ARG A 243 4.70 0.88 -25.83
N ALA A 244 4.19 2.06 -26.16
CA ALA A 244 3.01 2.22 -26.99
C ALA A 244 3.33 2.15 -28.49
N GLY A 245 4.59 1.92 -28.88
CA GLY A 245 5.03 1.83 -30.27
C GLY A 245 5.32 3.18 -30.93
N LYS A 246 5.37 4.27 -30.17
CA LYS A 246 5.60 5.63 -30.66
C LYS A 246 7.10 5.93 -30.72
N SER A 247 7.62 6.43 -31.84
CA SER A 247 9.05 6.71 -32.06
C SER A 247 9.34 8.17 -32.39
N ASP A 248 8.40 9.07 -32.13
CA ASP A 248 8.50 10.51 -32.31
C ASP A 248 7.84 11.22 -31.12
N VAL A 249 8.09 12.53 -30.97
CA VAL A 249 7.56 13.35 -29.86
C VAL A 249 6.55 14.41 -30.33
N GLU A 250 5.97 14.24 -31.53
CA GLU A 250 4.98 15.16 -32.08
C GLU A 250 3.63 14.99 -31.40
N GLY A 251 3.06 16.11 -30.93
CA GLY A 251 1.80 16.11 -30.17
C GLY A 251 1.92 15.48 -28.77
N CYS A 252 3.12 15.42 -28.20
CA CYS A 252 3.41 14.69 -26.95
C CYS A 252 3.55 15.53 -25.69
N CYS A 253 3.09 16.78 -25.69
CA CYS A 253 3.28 17.70 -24.57
C CYS A 253 2.39 17.43 -23.34
N TRP A 254 1.82 16.23 -23.21
CA TRP A 254 0.70 15.90 -22.30
C TRP A 254 1.09 15.00 -21.12
N TRP A 255 2.36 14.93 -20.76
CA TRP A 255 2.86 14.22 -19.58
C TRP A 255 2.34 14.82 -18.26
N GLY A 256 2.59 14.12 -17.15
CA GLY A 256 2.15 14.52 -15.82
C GLY A 256 2.78 15.83 -15.34
N ARG A 257 1.95 16.75 -14.82
CA ARG A 257 2.41 18.00 -14.19
C ARG A 257 1.74 18.29 -12.86
N GLY A 258 2.48 19.01 -12.00
CA GLY A 258 2.00 19.42 -10.69
C GLY A 258 1.88 18.25 -9.71
N VAL A 259 1.29 18.53 -8.56
CA VAL A 259 1.46 17.71 -7.35
C VAL A 259 0.87 16.29 -7.45
N ILE A 260 -0.09 16.05 -8.36
CA ILE A 260 -0.72 14.74 -8.59
C ILE A 260 -0.50 14.21 -10.01
N GLN A 261 0.45 14.79 -10.75
CA GLN A 261 0.78 14.38 -12.14
C GLN A 261 -0.44 14.45 -13.07
N THR A 262 -1.07 15.64 -13.16
CA THR A 262 -2.16 15.90 -14.10
C THR A 262 -1.70 15.61 -15.53
N THR A 263 -2.33 14.63 -16.18
CA THR A 263 -1.85 14.05 -17.45
C THR A 263 -2.95 14.03 -18.51
N GLY A 264 -2.60 14.23 -19.78
CA GLY A 264 -3.49 14.00 -20.92
C GLY A 264 -4.40 15.17 -21.30
N PRO A 265 -4.80 15.28 -22.58
CA PRO A 265 -5.52 16.44 -23.13
C PRO A 265 -6.89 16.68 -22.49
N CYS A 266 -7.54 15.65 -21.94
CA CYS A 266 -8.78 15.85 -21.21
C CYS A 266 -8.58 16.66 -19.93
N ASN A 267 -7.58 16.31 -19.10
CA ASN A 267 -7.38 16.97 -17.81
C ASN A 267 -6.93 18.42 -17.97
N TYR A 268 -5.97 18.69 -18.87
CA TYR A 268 -5.58 20.06 -19.22
C TYR A 268 -6.74 20.83 -19.87
N GLY A 269 -7.57 20.15 -20.65
CA GLY A 269 -8.77 20.72 -21.24
C GLY A 269 -9.79 21.15 -20.20
N LYS A 270 -10.07 20.29 -19.20
CA LYS A 270 -10.91 20.62 -18.04
C LYS A 270 -10.33 21.79 -17.25
N LEU A 271 -9.02 21.83 -17.00
CA LEU A 271 -8.37 22.98 -16.36
C LEU A 271 -8.59 24.27 -17.16
N ASN A 272 -8.35 24.25 -18.48
CA ASN A 272 -8.58 25.42 -19.33
C ASN A 272 -10.06 25.83 -19.35
N TYR A 273 -10.94 24.84 -19.44
CA TYR A 273 -12.36 25.04 -19.45
C TYR A 273 -12.82 25.69 -18.15
N TYR A 274 -12.41 25.23 -16.97
CA TYR A 274 -12.95 25.73 -15.70
C TYR A 274 -12.17 26.89 -15.09
N LEU A 275 -10.87 26.98 -15.34
CA LEU A 275 -9.96 27.87 -14.64
C LEU A 275 -9.11 28.74 -15.56
N GLY A 276 -8.98 28.40 -16.83
CA GLY A 276 -8.04 29.04 -17.75
C GLY A 276 -8.67 30.04 -18.72
N ALA A 277 -7.94 30.34 -19.78
CA ALA A 277 -8.33 31.26 -20.83
C ALA A 277 -9.63 30.85 -21.54
N LYS A 278 -9.91 29.54 -21.67
CA LYS A 278 -11.17 29.09 -22.25
C LYS A 278 -12.38 29.49 -21.38
N ALA A 279 -12.27 29.41 -20.05
CA ALA A 279 -13.30 29.90 -19.15
C ALA A 279 -13.61 31.39 -19.40
N ALA A 280 -12.56 32.21 -19.47
CA ALA A 280 -12.69 33.65 -19.67
C ALA A 280 -13.27 34.00 -21.07
N GLN A 281 -12.80 33.33 -22.12
CA GLN A 281 -13.30 33.51 -23.49
C GLN A 281 -14.78 33.16 -23.63
N ASP A 282 -15.22 32.13 -22.92
CA ASP A 282 -16.63 31.70 -22.89
C ASP A 282 -17.49 32.58 -21.95
N GLY A 283 -16.93 33.63 -21.34
CA GLY A 283 -17.63 34.55 -20.44
C GLY A 283 -17.93 33.99 -19.04
N ARG A 284 -17.25 32.91 -18.64
CA ARG A 284 -17.37 32.27 -17.33
C ARG A 284 -16.32 32.85 -16.37
N SER A 285 -16.54 32.69 -15.06
CA SER A 285 -15.52 33.05 -14.07
C SER A 285 -14.26 32.22 -14.30
N SER A 286 -13.10 32.86 -14.26
CA SER A 286 -11.81 32.24 -14.51
C SER A 286 -10.78 32.78 -13.54
N GLN A 287 -10.09 31.86 -12.84
CA GLN A 287 -9.03 32.23 -11.90
C GLN A 287 -7.74 32.61 -12.62
N TYR A 288 -7.48 31.98 -13.77
CA TYR A 288 -6.28 32.20 -14.60
C TYR A 288 -6.71 32.57 -16.03
N PRO A 289 -7.36 33.74 -16.22
CA PRO A 289 -7.96 34.13 -17.50
C PRO A 289 -6.94 34.26 -18.64
N ASP A 290 -5.67 34.45 -18.31
CA ASP A 290 -4.59 34.65 -19.27
C ASP A 290 -3.82 33.37 -19.60
N ILE A 291 -4.09 32.25 -18.91
CA ILE A 291 -3.38 30.97 -19.09
C ILE A 291 -4.21 30.02 -19.94
N ASP A 292 -3.74 29.73 -21.14
CA ASP A 292 -4.33 28.71 -22.01
C ASP A 292 -3.65 27.36 -21.76
N PHE A 293 -4.17 26.56 -20.82
CA PHE A 293 -3.57 25.25 -20.47
C PHE A 293 -3.55 24.25 -21.64
N CYS A 294 -4.28 24.50 -22.72
CA CYS A 294 -4.19 23.70 -23.94
C CYS A 294 -3.02 24.08 -24.85
N LYS A 295 -2.37 25.22 -24.60
CA LYS A 295 -1.21 25.70 -25.36
C LYS A 295 0.06 25.78 -24.53
N THR A 296 -0.08 26.09 -23.25
CA THR A 296 0.99 26.20 -22.27
C THR A 296 0.68 25.34 -21.05
N PRO A 297 0.55 24.00 -21.20
CA PRO A 297 0.35 23.09 -20.06
C PRO A 297 1.50 23.17 -19.04
N ASP A 298 2.69 23.59 -19.47
CA ASP A 298 3.88 23.86 -18.64
C ASP A 298 3.71 25.02 -17.66
N ALA A 299 2.73 25.92 -17.88
CA ALA A 299 2.42 27.02 -16.94
C ALA A 299 2.21 26.52 -15.50
N ILE A 300 1.73 25.29 -15.32
CA ILE A 300 1.59 24.63 -14.00
C ILE A 300 2.91 24.59 -13.22
N CYS A 301 4.04 24.43 -13.91
CA CYS A 301 5.36 24.25 -13.31
C CYS A 301 6.26 25.49 -13.44
N VAL A 302 6.01 26.38 -14.40
CA VAL A 302 6.94 27.49 -14.74
C VAL A 302 6.43 28.88 -14.42
N ASP A 303 5.12 29.06 -14.16
CA ASP A 303 4.57 30.40 -13.94
C ASP A 303 4.91 30.93 -12.54
N SER A 304 5.89 31.83 -12.49
CA SER A 304 6.31 32.50 -11.27
C SER A 304 5.28 33.47 -10.69
N ASN A 305 4.30 33.92 -11.46
CA ASN A 305 3.23 34.79 -10.96
C ASN A 305 2.15 34.01 -10.21
N HIS A 306 2.06 32.71 -10.46
CA HIS A 306 1.05 31.81 -9.91
C HIS A 306 1.71 30.52 -9.36
N PRO A 307 2.63 30.63 -8.38
CA PRO A 307 3.39 29.49 -7.86
C PRO A 307 2.50 28.40 -7.24
N GLU A 308 1.27 28.74 -6.86
CA GLU A 308 0.25 27.83 -6.34
C GLU A 308 -0.35 26.90 -7.40
N LEU A 309 -0.17 27.18 -8.71
CA LEU A 309 -0.77 26.40 -9.80
C LEU A 309 -0.47 24.90 -9.73
N LYS A 310 0.76 24.53 -9.33
CA LYS A 310 1.18 23.14 -9.12
C LYS A 310 0.31 22.38 -8.11
N TRP A 311 -0.21 23.08 -7.11
CA TRP A 311 -1.17 22.54 -6.14
C TRP A 311 -2.60 22.58 -6.66
N ILE A 312 -2.97 23.68 -7.33
CA ILE A 312 -4.31 23.88 -7.89
C ILE A 312 -4.68 22.79 -8.90
N ALA A 313 -3.75 22.39 -9.76
CA ALA A 313 -3.97 21.29 -10.70
C ALA A 313 -4.36 19.99 -9.98
N GLY A 314 -3.70 19.70 -8.85
CA GLY A 314 -4.01 18.55 -8.01
C GLY A 314 -5.33 18.69 -7.25
N PHE A 315 -5.58 19.85 -6.65
CA PHE A 315 -6.86 20.11 -5.98
C PHE A 315 -8.04 20.03 -6.94
N PHE A 316 -7.88 20.52 -8.17
CA PHE A 316 -8.92 20.42 -9.18
C PHE A 316 -9.27 18.97 -9.49
N TYR A 317 -8.27 18.13 -9.76
CA TYR A 317 -8.48 16.68 -9.92
C TYR A 317 -9.13 16.06 -8.69
N TRP A 318 -8.67 16.43 -7.49
CA TRP A 318 -9.23 15.92 -6.23
C TRP A 318 -10.71 16.26 -6.10
N MET A 319 -11.08 17.52 -6.33
CA MET A 319 -12.47 17.98 -6.24
C MET A 319 -13.35 17.32 -7.30
N GLU A 320 -12.87 17.21 -8.53
CA GLU A 320 -13.67 16.75 -9.66
C GLU A 320 -13.83 15.22 -9.68
N SER A 321 -12.75 14.48 -9.39
CA SER A 321 -12.70 13.02 -9.53
C SER A 321 -12.75 12.27 -8.20
N VAL A 322 -12.09 12.76 -7.14
CA VAL A 322 -11.93 12.01 -5.88
C VAL A 322 -13.05 12.34 -4.88
N GLN A 323 -13.28 13.62 -4.60
CA GLN A 323 -14.33 14.06 -3.67
C GLN A 323 -15.73 13.72 -4.18
N ASN A 324 -15.92 13.76 -5.51
CA ASN A 324 -17.18 13.40 -6.15
C ASN A 324 -17.27 11.91 -6.48
N TYR A 325 -16.30 11.08 -6.07
CA TYR A 325 -16.32 9.66 -6.36
C TYR A 325 -17.51 8.99 -5.68
N ASP A 326 -18.45 8.49 -6.49
CA ASP A 326 -19.62 7.71 -6.08
C ASP A 326 -19.77 6.51 -7.03
N LYS A 327 -19.30 5.33 -6.60
CA LYS A 327 -19.43 4.08 -7.37
C LYS A 327 -19.59 2.89 -6.43
N ASP A 328 -20.39 1.92 -6.85
CA ASP A 328 -20.59 0.63 -6.17
C ASP A 328 -20.98 0.77 -4.68
N GLY A 329 -21.73 1.82 -4.34
CA GLY A 329 -22.16 2.12 -2.97
C GLY A 329 -21.09 2.74 -2.08
N TRP A 330 -19.94 3.14 -2.66
CA TRP A 330 -18.86 3.84 -1.98
C TRP A 330 -18.82 5.30 -2.44
N TYR A 331 -19.19 6.21 -1.54
CA TYR A 331 -19.14 7.65 -1.75
C TYR A 331 -18.07 8.29 -0.85
N TYR A 332 -17.16 9.06 -1.46
CA TYR A 332 -15.98 9.60 -0.78
C TYR A 332 -16.30 10.34 0.53
N LEU A 333 -17.22 11.31 0.50
CA LEU A 333 -17.51 12.11 1.71
C LEU A 333 -18.16 11.27 2.81
N THR A 334 -19.01 10.30 2.46
CA THR A 334 -19.59 9.38 3.45
C THR A 334 -18.52 8.53 4.12
N GLU A 335 -17.53 8.06 3.36
CA GLU A 335 -16.45 7.20 3.89
C GLU A 335 -15.41 8.00 4.68
N LEU A 336 -15.13 9.23 4.27
CA LEU A 336 -14.37 10.19 5.06
C LEU A 336 -15.05 10.45 6.42
N HIS A 337 -16.36 10.69 6.43
CA HIS A 337 -17.12 10.88 7.66
C HIS A 337 -17.07 9.64 8.56
N LYS A 338 -17.26 8.44 7.99
CA LYS A 338 -17.16 7.17 8.74
C LYS A 338 -15.79 6.99 9.38
N PHE A 339 -14.72 7.31 8.65
CA PHE A 339 -13.36 7.19 9.14
C PHE A 339 -13.09 8.14 10.32
N VAL A 340 -13.46 9.42 10.18
CA VAL A 340 -13.30 10.41 11.26
C VAL A 340 -14.16 10.05 12.49
N ASN A 341 -15.43 9.71 12.28
CA ASN A 341 -16.35 9.36 13.37
C ASN A 341 -15.96 8.05 14.08
N GLY A 342 -15.32 7.14 13.34
CA GLY A 342 -14.74 5.90 13.86
C GLY A 342 -13.44 6.07 14.63
N GLY A 343 -12.97 7.31 14.83
CA GLY A 343 -11.75 7.60 15.60
C GLY A 343 -10.46 7.40 14.82
N MET A 344 -10.51 7.37 13.48
CA MET A 344 -9.34 7.37 12.60
C MET A 344 -8.36 6.20 12.86
N SER A 345 -8.89 5.03 13.22
CA SER A 345 -8.09 3.94 13.81
C SER A 345 -7.58 2.88 12.83
N ASP A 346 -7.86 2.99 11.54
CA ASP A 346 -7.47 1.98 10.53
C ASP A 346 -7.07 2.61 9.19
N MET A 347 -6.56 1.80 8.25
CA MET A 347 -6.04 2.28 6.96
C MET A 347 -7.02 2.13 5.79
N ARG A 348 -8.24 1.61 6.01
CA ARG A 348 -9.15 1.24 4.91
C ARG A 348 -9.59 2.43 4.09
N PHE A 349 -9.81 3.57 4.75
CA PHE A 349 -10.15 4.81 4.07
C PHE A 349 -9.04 5.26 3.13
N ILE A 350 -7.79 5.38 3.62
CA ILE A 350 -6.68 5.85 2.79
C ILE A 350 -6.28 4.85 1.70
N ASP A 351 -6.46 3.54 1.93
CA ASP A 351 -6.25 2.51 0.91
C ASP A 351 -7.21 2.68 -0.25
N SER A 352 -8.49 2.91 0.07
CA SER A 352 -9.55 3.14 -0.91
C SER A 352 -9.26 4.41 -1.73
N VAL A 353 -8.86 5.49 -1.06
CA VAL A 353 -8.50 6.76 -1.71
C VAL A 353 -7.28 6.60 -2.60
N SER A 354 -6.26 5.87 -2.15
CA SER A 354 -5.06 5.58 -2.94
C SER A 354 -5.38 4.75 -4.18
N GLY A 355 -6.34 3.82 -4.08
CA GLY A 355 -6.90 3.10 -5.22
C GLY A 355 -7.61 4.00 -6.21
N ILE A 356 -8.45 4.94 -5.74
CA ILE A 356 -9.16 5.89 -6.61
C ILE A 356 -8.15 6.72 -7.41
N VAL A 357 -7.14 7.26 -6.74
CA VAL A 357 -6.14 8.16 -7.35
C VAL A 357 -5.24 7.41 -8.33
N ASN A 358 -4.67 6.27 -7.91
CA ASN A 358 -3.67 5.56 -8.72
C ASN A 358 -4.30 4.63 -9.78
N ARG A 359 -5.52 4.16 -9.55
CA ARG A 359 -6.14 3.08 -10.34
C ARG A 359 -7.57 3.36 -10.80
N GLY A 360 -8.18 4.45 -10.35
CA GLY A 360 -9.54 4.84 -10.70
C GLY A 360 -10.65 4.06 -9.98
N CYS A 361 -10.34 3.29 -8.93
CA CYS A 361 -11.33 2.53 -8.17
C CYS A 361 -10.95 2.35 -6.68
N HIS A 362 -11.95 2.29 -5.80
CA HIS A 362 -11.73 2.17 -4.34
C HIS A 362 -11.43 0.75 -3.85
N ASN A 363 -11.74 -0.30 -4.64
CA ASN A 363 -11.55 -1.70 -4.25
C ASN A 363 -10.49 -2.38 -5.14
N PRO A 364 -9.20 -2.32 -4.79
CA PRO A 364 -8.19 -3.06 -5.51
C PRO A 364 -8.38 -4.60 -5.39
N PRO A 365 -8.04 -5.40 -6.42
CA PRO A 365 -7.44 -4.94 -7.66
C PRO A 365 -8.47 -4.28 -8.57
N CYS A 366 -8.18 -3.02 -8.95
CA CYS A 366 -8.86 -2.38 -10.06
C CYS A 366 -8.42 -3.08 -11.35
N ALA A 367 -9.17 -2.91 -12.44
CA ALA A 367 -8.82 -3.48 -13.75
C ALA A 367 -7.36 -3.17 -14.19
N THR A 368 -6.77 -2.11 -13.63
CA THR A 368 -5.43 -1.61 -13.92
C THR A 368 -4.32 -2.20 -13.04
N GLY A 369 -4.59 -2.95 -11.95
CA GLY A 369 -3.59 -3.63 -11.10
C GLY A 369 -3.45 -3.11 -9.66
N GLU A 370 -2.41 -3.57 -8.94
CA GLU A 370 -2.07 -3.20 -7.54
C GLU A 370 -1.72 -1.72 -7.39
N VAL A 371 -2.10 -1.07 -6.29
CA VAL A 371 -1.78 0.35 -6.06
C VAL A 371 -0.27 0.56 -5.86
N ASP A 372 0.31 1.48 -6.64
CA ASP A 372 1.73 1.82 -6.50
C ASP A 372 1.99 2.66 -5.23
N GLY A 373 3.01 2.29 -4.45
CA GLY A 373 3.42 3.00 -3.26
C GLY A 373 2.40 3.01 -2.11
N LEU A 374 1.56 1.97 -1.99
CA LEU A 374 0.48 1.93 -1.01
C LEU A 374 0.98 2.12 0.44
N LEU A 375 2.11 1.49 0.80
CA LEU A 375 2.67 1.60 2.16
C LEU A 375 3.18 3.00 2.45
N GLU A 376 3.84 3.65 1.48
CA GLU A 376 4.31 5.02 1.62
C GLU A 376 3.14 6.01 1.72
N ARG A 377 2.07 5.81 0.95
CA ARG A 377 0.84 6.63 1.06
C ARG A 377 0.21 6.53 2.44
N ARG A 378 0.15 5.32 3.03
CA ARG A 378 -0.30 5.12 4.42
C ARG A 378 0.58 5.89 5.41
N ALA A 379 1.91 5.71 5.33
CA ALA A 379 2.84 6.37 6.23
C ALA A 379 2.81 7.90 6.12
N ASN A 380 2.66 8.43 4.91
CA ASN A 380 2.49 9.86 4.67
C ASN A 380 1.20 10.38 5.32
N PHE A 381 0.08 9.66 5.13
CA PHE A 381 -1.21 10.03 5.71
C PHE A 381 -1.15 10.08 7.24
N GLU A 382 -0.59 9.06 7.89
CA GLU A 382 -0.40 9.04 9.33
C GLU A 382 0.49 10.20 9.82
N SER A 383 1.59 10.48 9.10
CA SER A 383 2.52 11.56 9.44
C SER A 383 1.83 12.93 9.39
N ILE A 384 0.94 13.15 8.42
CA ILE A 384 0.19 14.39 8.30
C ILE A 384 -0.86 14.49 9.40
N LEU A 385 -1.63 13.41 9.67
CA LEU A 385 -2.61 13.38 10.77
C LEU A 385 -1.95 13.74 12.10
N ALA A 386 -0.80 13.12 12.40
CA ALA A 386 -0.02 13.42 13.59
C ALA A 386 0.46 14.89 13.63
N ALA A 387 0.93 15.42 12.50
CA ALA A 387 1.41 16.80 12.41
C ALA A 387 0.30 17.83 12.67
N VAL A 388 -0.92 17.57 12.20
CA VAL A 388 -2.08 18.45 12.43
C VAL A 388 -2.79 18.19 13.78
N GLY A 389 -2.24 17.31 14.61
CA GLY A 389 -2.76 17.03 15.96
C GLY A 389 -4.00 16.15 15.99
N LEU A 390 -4.25 15.38 14.93
CA LEU A 390 -5.32 14.37 14.89
C LEU A 390 -4.79 12.99 15.31
N PRO A 391 -5.66 12.12 15.86
CA PRO A 391 -5.30 10.73 16.14
C PRO A 391 -4.72 10.03 14.91
N SER A 392 -3.56 9.41 15.11
CA SER A 392 -2.92 8.48 14.17
C SER A 392 -2.65 7.17 14.90
N VAL A 393 -2.38 6.08 14.17
CA VAL A 393 -2.08 4.77 14.78
C VAL A 393 -0.89 4.93 15.74
N GLY A 394 -1.17 4.88 17.05
CA GLY A 394 -0.15 5.00 18.11
C GLY A 394 -0.24 6.21 19.05
N ILE A 395 -1.17 7.16 18.87
CA ILE A 395 -1.37 8.28 19.83
C ILE A 395 -2.84 8.34 20.29
N GLU A 396 -3.05 8.52 21.61
CA GLU A 396 -4.31 8.55 22.38
C GLU A 396 -5.64 8.38 21.61
N LYS A 397 -6.36 7.28 21.91
CA LYS A 397 -7.69 7.00 21.36
C LYS A 397 -8.72 8.00 21.88
N ARG A 398 -9.35 8.73 20.97
CA ARG A 398 -10.59 9.46 21.25
C ARG A 398 -11.79 8.49 21.17
N PRO A 399 -12.77 8.56 22.10
CA PRO A 399 -13.99 7.76 21.99
C PRO A 399 -14.77 8.09 20.70
N PRO A 400 -15.56 7.14 20.16
CA PRO A 400 -16.37 7.35 18.96
C PRO A 400 -17.22 8.61 19.06
N SER A 401 -17.25 9.41 17.99
CA SER A 401 -17.98 10.69 17.98
C SER A 401 -19.46 10.49 17.59
N THR A 402 -20.32 11.42 18.01
CA THR A 402 -21.75 11.44 17.66
C THR A 402 -22.07 12.34 16.45
N LEU A 403 -21.09 12.60 15.59
CA LEU A 403 -21.27 13.50 14.45
C LEU A 403 -22.25 12.92 13.40
N PRO A 404 -23.12 13.75 12.81
CA PRO A 404 -24.14 13.29 11.89
C PRO A 404 -23.54 12.82 10.56
N PRO A 405 -23.98 11.67 9.99
CA PRO A 405 -23.52 11.20 8.69
C PRO A 405 -24.15 12.02 7.54
N VAL A 406 -23.35 12.31 6.51
CA VAL A 406 -23.83 12.86 5.22
C VAL A 406 -24.36 11.73 4.32
N SER A 407 -25.58 11.90 3.80
CA SER A 407 -26.18 11.02 2.79
C SER A 407 -26.02 11.60 1.37
N SER A 408 -25.86 10.74 0.37
CA SER A 408 -25.80 11.14 -1.03
C SER A 408 -27.17 11.64 -1.49
N SER A 409 -27.29 12.93 -1.83
CA SER A 409 -28.50 13.51 -2.43
C SER A 409 -28.25 13.87 -3.89
N ILE A 410 -28.25 12.87 -4.78
CA ILE A 410 -28.38 13.11 -6.22
C ILE A 410 -29.51 12.20 -6.75
N ASN A 411 -30.70 12.80 -6.91
CA ASN A 411 -31.82 12.20 -7.62
C ASN A 411 -31.48 12.12 -9.11
N ALA A 412 -31.24 10.91 -9.63
CA ALA A 412 -31.32 10.61 -11.06
C ALA A 412 -32.68 9.93 -11.38
N PRO A 413 -33.34 10.22 -12.52
CA PRO A 413 -34.69 9.74 -12.78
C PRO A 413 -34.69 8.23 -13.07
N GLN A 414 -35.39 7.45 -12.25
CA GLN A 414 -35.63 6.03 -12.51
C GLN A 414 -36.80 5.84 -13.49
N VAL A 415 -36.55 5.11 -14.58
CA VAL A 415 -37.58 4.56 -15.46
C VAL A 415 -38.24 3.36 -14.76
N PRO A 416 -39.57 3.23 -14.72
CA PRO A 416 -40.23 2.14 -14.03
C PRO A 416 -40.32 0.89 -14.90
N ILE A 417 -40.00 -0.28 -14.33
CA ILE A 417 -40.39 -1.59 -14.87
C ILE A 417 -41.14 -2.36 -13.76
N PRO A 418 -42.25 -3.06 -14.08
CA PRO A 418 -43.23 -3.49 -13.07
C PRO A 418 -42.83 -4.74 -12.29
N SER A 419 -43.41 -4.82 -11.09
CA SER A 419 -43.35 -5.92 -10.12
C SER A 419 -43.86 -7.27 -10.64
N LEU A 420 -43.32 -8.39 -10.14
CA LEU A 420 -43.83 -9.13 -8.98
C LEU A 420 -43.29 -10.59 -9.02
N ALA A 421 -42.55 -11.02 -8.00
CA ALA A 421 -42.48 -12.43 -7.61
C ALA A 421 -42.08 -12.54 -6.12
N THR A 422 -42.56 -13.61 -5.51
CA THR A 422 -42.70 -13.98 -4.08
C THR A 422 -41.40 -14.10 -3.27
N PRO A 423 -41.47 -14.13 -1.92
CA PRO A 423 -40.28 -14.17 -1.08
C PRO A 423 -39.61 -15.55 -1.15
N ASP A 424 -38.57 -15.67 -1.98
CA ASP A 424 -37.59 -16.73 -1.81
C ASP A 424 -36.68 -16.35 -0.65
N ILE A 425 -36.62 -17.24 0.34
CA ILE A 425 -35.66 -17.13 1.44
C ILE A 425 -34.27 -17.31 0.81
N SER A 426 -33.58 -16.20 0.56
CA SER A 426 -32.19 -16.22 0.10
C SER A 426 -31.34 -16.99 1.12
N PRO A 427 -30.52 -17.97 0.69
CA PRO A 427 -29.55 -18.62 1.57
C PRO A 427 -28.66 -17.57 2.23
N SER A 428 -28.28 -17.79 3.49
CA SER A 428 -27.36 -16.89 4.19
C SER A 428 -26.05 -16.77 3.40
N VAL A 429 -25.34 -15.64 3.50
CA VAL A 429 -24.06 -15.45 2.80
C VAL A 429 -23.06 -16.57 3.13
N LEU A 430 -23.13 -17.13 4.34
CA LEU A 430 -22.35 -18.29 4.71
C LEU A 430 -22.68 -19.52 3.86
N THR A 431 -23.97 -19.81 3.63
CA THR A 431 -24.38 -20.91 2.75
C THR A 431 -23.85 -20.71 1.33
N GLN A 432 -23.95 -19.50 0.79
CA GLN A 432 -23.44 -19.17 -0.55
C GLN A 432 -21.90 -19.32 -0.63
N LEU A 433 -21.18 -18.91 0.42
CA LEU A 433 -19.72 -19.05 0.49
C LEU A 433 -19.30 -20.52 0.55
N VAL A 434 -19.95 -21.29 1.42
CA VAL A 434 -19.69 -22.73 1.57
C VAL A 434 -19.96 -23.46 0.27
N ASP A 435 -21.05 -23.15 -0.42
CA ASP A 435 -21.42 -23.79 -1.68
C ASP A 435 -20.43 -23.45 -2.81
N GLU A 436 -19.98 -22.19 -2.90
CA GLU A 436 -18.96 -21.79 -3.87
C GLU A 436 -17.63 -22.53 -3.62
N LEU A 437 -17.20 -22.65 -2.37
CA LEU A 437 -15.98 -23.38 -2.03
C LEU A 437 -16.09 -24.87 -2.34
N LYS A 438 -17.24 -25.50 -2.06
CA LYS A 438 -17.50 -26.91 -2.42
C LYS A 438 -17.39 -27.14 -3.92
N GLN A 439 -17.87 -26.21 -4.74
CA GLN A 439 -17.73 -26.29 -6.21
C GLN A 439 -16.26 -26.16 -6.68
N LYS A 440 -15.38 -25.57 -5.86
CA LYS A 440 -13.95 -25.40 -6.14
C LYS A 440 -13.05 -26.37 -5.37
N LYS A 441 -13.60 -27.36 -4.67
CA LYS A 441 -12.87 -28.31 -3.82
C LYS A 441 -11.60 -28.83 -4.49
N GLU A 442 -11.72 -29.46 -5.66
CA GLU A 442 -10.58 -30.07 -6.36
C GLU A 442 -9.48 -29.05 -6.68
N ILE A 443 -9.86 -27.84 -7.12
CA ILE A 443 -8.90 -26.79 -7.44
C ILE A 443 -8.21 -26.28 -6.18
N LEU A 444 -8.95 -26.11 -5.08
CA LEU A 444 -8.40 -25.68 -3.80
C LEU A 444 -7.44 -26.73 -3.24
N GLU A 445 -7.81 -28.00 -3.25
CA GLU A 445 -6.94 -29.10 -2.80
C GLU A 445 -5.66 -29.22 -3.64
N GLN A 446 -5.77 -29.08 -4.96
CA GLN A 446 -4.62 -29.24 -5.86
C GLN A 446 -3.72 -28.00 -5.93
N LYS A 447 -4.25 -26.80 -5.70
CA LYS A 447 -3.49 -25.55 -5.91
C LYS A 447 -3.18 -24.78 -4.64
N VAL A 448 -4.06 -24.83 -3.65
CA VAL A 448 -3.98 -24.01 -2.44
C VAL A 448 -3.58 -24.87 -1.24
N LEU A 449 -4.33 -25.94 -0.99
CA LEU A 449 -4.14 -26.87 0.14
C LEU A 449 -3.19 -28.01 -0.25
N SER A 450 -2.04 -27.64 -0.78
CA SER A 450 -1.04 -28.56 -1.33
C SER A 450 0.35 -28.01 -1.10
N TYR A 451 1.31 -28.92 -0.97
CA TYR A 451 2.72 -28.63 -0.80
C TYR A 451 3.53 -29.36 -1.86
N THR A 452 4.76 -28.93 -2.06
CA THR A 452 5.69 -29.63 -2.95
C THR A 452 6.44 -30.66 -2.09
N ASN A 453 6.47 -31.94 -2.44
CA ASN A 453 7.27 -32.89 -1.66
C ASN A 453 8.77 -32.76 -1.99
N LEU A 454 9.62 -33.57 -1.32
CA LEU A 454 11.07 -33.60 -1.55
C LEU A 454 11.48 -33.95 -3.00
N TYR A 455 10.56 -34.50 -3.79
CA TYR A 455 10.79 -34.82 -5.21
C TYR A 455 10.35 -33.72 -6.17
N GLY A 456 9.95 -32.54 -5.66
CA GLY A 456 9.45 -31.44 -6.48
C GLY A 456 8.01 -31.67 -6.98
N ILE A 457 7.30 -32.66 -6.46
CA ILE A 457 5.94 -33.02 -6.89
C ILE A 457 4.94 -32.34 -5.97
N LYS A 458 4.01 -31.59 -6.55
CA LYS A 458 2.91 -30.99 -5.80
C LYS A 458 1.90 -32.06 -5.38
N VAL A 459 1.70 -32.21 -4.08
CA VAL A 459 0.81 -33.18 -3.43
C VAL A 459 -0.13 -32.46 -2.47
N GLN A 460 -1.30 -33.05 -2.22
CA GLN A 460 -2.27 -32.49 -1.28
C GLN A 460 -1.71 -32.48 0.15
N SER A 461 -2.02 -31.43 0.91
CA SER A 461 -1.64 -31.31 2.31
C SER A 461 -2.41 -32.32 3.16
N GLU A 462 -1.69 -33.02 4.04
CA GLU A 462 -2.28 -33.94 5.03
C GLU A 462 -2.73 -33.17 6.28
N THR A 463 -2.10 -32.02 6.55
CA THR A 463 -2.37 -31.18 7.71
C THR A 463 -3.53 -30.22 7.49
N TYR A 464 -3.62 -29.62 6.29
CA TYR A 464 -4.60 -28.59 5.93
C TYR A 464 -5.57 -29.14 4.89
N THR A 465 -6.62 -29.80 5.37
CA THR A 465 -7.63 -30.44 4.50
C THR A 465 -8.74 -29.45 4.10
N PHE A 466 -9.42 -29.73 3.00
CA PHE A 466 -10.54 -28.90 2.55
C PHE A 466 -11.69 -28.90 3.57
N GLU A 467 -11.96 -30.06 4.17
CA GLU A 467 -12.97 -30.24 5.21
C GLU A 467 -12.68 -29.38 6.44
N SER A 468 -11.44 -29.44 6.96
CA SER A 468 -11.05 -28.65 8.13
C SER A 468 -11.07 -27.14 7.86
N LEU A 469 -10.70 -26.71 6.64
CA LEU A 469 -10.84 -25.32 6.21
C LEU A 469 -12.31 -24.89 6.22
N LEU A 470 -13.20 -25.70 5.66
CA LEU A 470 -14.62 -25.38 5.53
C LEU A 470 -15.31 -25.28 6.89
N GLU A 471 -15.03 -26.22 7.79
CA GLU A 471 -15.57 -26.25 9.15
C GLU A 471 -15.06 -25.07 9.98
N SER A 472 -13.76 -24.81 9.95
CA SER A 472 -13.15 -23.68 10.67
C SER A 472 -13.66 -22.34 10.15
N LEU A 473 -13.83 -22.20 8.83
CA LEU A 473 -14.38 -21.00 8.21
C LEU A 473 -15.85 -20.80 8.58
N ALA A 474 -16.67 -21.87 8.51
CA ALA A 474 -18.08 -21.79 8.85
C ALA A 474 -18.28 -21.34 10.31
N PHE A 475 -17.51 -21.93 11.23
CA PHE A 475 -17.52 -21.51 12.63
C PHE A 475 -17.08 -20.05 12.79
N SER A 476 -15.97 -19.66 12.14
CA SER A 476 -15.43 -18.31 12.27
C SER A 476 -16.38 -17.24 11.72
N VAL A 477 -17.19 -17.57 10.72
CA VAL A 477 -18.15 -16.66 10.09
C VAL A 477 -19.45 -16.58 10.89
N ASP A 478 -20.01 -17.72 11.29
CA ASP A 478 -21.33 -17.81 11.92
C ASP A 478 -21.27 -17.45 13.41
N VAL A 479 -20.34 -18.10 14.12
CA VAL A 479 -20.20 -17.99 15.57
C VAL A 479 -19.13 -16.96 15.93
N GLY A 480 -17.99 -17.02 15.25
CA GLY A 480 -16.83 -16.16 15.52
C GLY A 480 -16.15 -16.45 16.86
N TYR A 481 -15.22 -15.57 17.23
CA TYR A 481 -14.36 -15.69 18.40
C TYR A 481 -14.49 -14.43 19.26
N ALA A 482 -15.15 -14.55 20.41
CA ALA A 482 -15.35 -13.44 21.36
C ALA A 482 -15.94 -12.17 20.71
N GLY A 483 -16.98 -12.34 19.89
CA GLY A 483 -17.66 -11.26 19.18
C GLY A 483 -16.94 -10.75 17.93
N LYS A 484 -15.87 -11.43 17.49
CA LYS A 484 -15.16 -11.16 16.24
C LYS A 484 -15.40 -12.29 15.25
N ASN A 485 -15.99 -11.98 14.11
CA ASN A 485 -16.26 -12.97 13.07
C ASN A 485 -15.25 -12.80 11.93
N PHE A 486 -14.91 -13.91 11.28
CA PHE A 486 -14.19 -13.87 10.02
C PHE A 486 -15.05 -13.13 9.00
N TYR A 487 -14.53 -12.03 8.49
CA TYR A 487 -15.34 -11.09 7.73
C TYR A 487 -15.78 -11.70 6.40
N THR A 488 -17.08 -11.94 6.28
CA THR A 488 -17.77 -12.29 5.04
C THR A 488 -18.99 -11.39 4.96
N ASN A 489 -18.84 -10.25 4.27
CA ASN A 489 -19.87 -9.22 4.15
C ASN A 489 -21.26 -9.83 3.88
N SER A 490 -22.26 -9.53 4.73
CA SER A 490 -23.63 -10.06 4.63
C SER A 490 -24.38 -9.66 3.34
N SER A 491 -23.82 -8.76 2.55
CA SER A 491 -24.40 -8.25 1.30
C SER A 491 -23.61 -8.65 0.04
N SER A 492 -22.41 -9.23 0.18
CA SER A 492 -21.61 -9.63 -0.99
C SER A 492 -20.61 -10.74 -0.66
N LEU A 493 -20.86 -11.90 -1.29
CA LEU A 493 -19.99 -13.07 -1.28
C LEU A 493 -18.54 -12.75 -1.71
N LYS A 494 -18.34 -11.78 -2.61
CA LYS A 494 -17.01 -11.44 -3.15
C LYS A 494 -16.04 -10.97 -2.07
N TYR A 495 -16.50 -10.17 -1.09
CA TYR A 495 -15.62 -9.69 -0.02
C TYR A 495 -15.20 -10.82 0.92
N GLY A 496 -16.11 -11.77 1.19
CA GLY A 496 -15.78 -12.98 1.95
C GLY A 496 -14.73 -13.84 1.24
N LEU A 497 -14.88 -14.01 -0.08
CA LEU A 497 -13.91 -14.73 -0.90
C LEU A 497 -12.54 -14.04 -0.96
N VAL A 498 -12.50 -12.70 -1.03
CA VAL A 498 -11.24 -11.93 -1.01
C VAL A 498 -10.54 -12.04 0.34
N ASN A 499 -11.28 -11.90 1.45
CA ASN A 499 -10.69 -12.06 2.78
C ASN A 499 -10.19 -13.49 3.02
N LEU A 500 -10.93 -14.50 2.53
CA LEU A 500 -10.49 -15.89 2.53
C LEU A 500 -9.23 -16.10 1.67
N ALA A 501 -9.16 -15.48 0.48
CA ALA A 501 -7.98 -15.53 -0.37
C ALA A 501 -6.76 -14.88 0.31
N ALA A 502 -6.94 -13.74 0.98
CA ALA A 502 -5.89 -13.08 1.75
C ALA A 502 -5.38 -13.99 2.88
N PHE A 503 -6.28 -14.55 3.68
CA PHE A 503 -5.95 -15.50 4.75
C PHE A 503 -5.20 -16.73 4.20
N LEU A 504 -5.69 -17.34 3.12
CA LEU A 504 -5.07 -18.50 2.49
C LEU A 504 -3.72 -18.18 1.85
N SER A 505 -3.52 -16.99 1.28
CA SER A 505 -2.22 -16.60 0.70
C SER A 505 -1.11 -16.53 1.74
N GLN A 506 -1.41 -16.00 2.92
CA GLN A 506 -0.49 -15.98 4.05
C GLN A 506 -0.30 -17.38 4.61
N SER A 507 -1.40 -18.14 4.75
CA SER A 507 -1.33 -19.52 5.23
C SER A 507 -0.50 -20.43 4.31
N ILE A 508 -0.55 -20.21 2.99
CA ILE A 508 0.31 -20.91 2.04
C ILE A 508 1.77 -20.69 2.37
N THR A 509 2.16 -19.44 2.57
CA THR A 509 3.55 -19.04 2.79
C THR A 509 4.07 -19.52 4.15
N GLU A 510 3.26 -19.36 5.19
CA GLU A 510 3.69 -19.64 6.56
C GLU A 510 3.72 -21.14 6.87
N SER A 511 2.76 -21.92 6.35
CA SER A 511 2.50 -23.25 6.91
C SER A 511 2.12 -24.32 5.87
N ILE A 512 1.24 -24.02 4.91
CA ILE A 512 0.70 -25.04 3.98
C ILE A 512 1.76 -25.49 2.98
N SER A 513 2.63 -24.60 2.46
CA SER A 513 3.70 -24.99 1.53
C SER A 513 4.71 -25.94 2.15
N TYR A 514 4.76 -26.00 3.47
CA TYR A 514 5.62 -26.90 4.24
C TYR A 514 4.86 -28.09 4.82
N ASP A 515 3.54 -28.13 4.66
CA ASP A 515 2.63 -29.06 5.36
C ASP A 515 2.98 -29.13 6.87
N ALA A 516 3.17 -27.94 7.46
CA ALA A 516 3.68 -27.77 8.82
C ALA A 516 2.64 -27.06 9.68
N CYS A 517 2.24 -27.67 10.80
CA CYS A 517 1.37 -27.01 11.78
C CYS A 517 2.15 -26.26 12.86
N GLU A 518 3.43 -26.61 13.06
CA GLU A 518 4.30 -25.94 14.01
C GLU A 518 5.54 -25.40 13.33
N GLU A 519 6.03 -24.30 13.89
CA GLU A 519 7.25 -23.65 13.46
C GLU A 519 8.47 -24.57 13.60
N PHE A 520 9.43 -24.39 12.71
CA PHE A 520 10.64 -25.18 12.61
C PHE A 520 11.86 -24.29 12.42
N HIS A 521 13.06 -24.86 12.60
CA HIS A 521 14.32 -24.12 12.51
C HIS A 521 14.52 -23.55 11.10
N LEU A 522 14.36 -22.23 10.95
CA LEU A 522 14.62 -21.47 9.74
C LEU A 522 15.83 -20.53 9.90
N ASP A 523 16.08 -20.03 11.11
CA ASP A 523 17.20 -19.13 11.40
C ASP A 523 18.52 -19.91 11.56
N SER A 524 19.54 -19.54 10.79
CA SER A 524 20.82 -20.25 10.74
C SER A 524 22.01 -19.34 10.50
N THR A 525 23.18 -19.77 10.99
CA THR A 525 24.48 -19.19 10.65
C THR A 525 25.27 -20.21 9.81
N GLY A 526 25.16 -20.11 8.49
CA GLY A 526 25.74 -21.09 7.57
C GLY A 526 24.92 -22.39 7.56
N THR A 527 25.53 -23.52 7.96
CA THR A 527 24.82 -24.82 8.08
C THR A 527 24.28 -25.07 9.49
N ASN A 528 24.49 -24.11 10.40
CA ASN A 528 24.22 -24.27 11.81
C ASN A 528 22.90 -23.61 12.22
N TYR A 529 22.01 -24.37 12.83
CA TYR A 529 20.74 -23.92 13.39
C TYR A 529 20.82 -24.00 14.91
N ALA A 530 20.68 -22.88 15.61
CA ALA A 530 20.68 -22.90 17.06
C ALA A 530 19.46 -23.67 17.57
N ILE A 531 19.65 -24.59 18.52
CA ILE A 531 18.54 -25.32 19.13
C ILE A 531 17.64 -24.35 19.92
N SER A 532 18.21 -23.29 20.47
CA SER A 532 17.51 -22.19 21.15
C SER A 532 16.62 -21.32 20.23
N ASN A 533 16.55 -21.60 18.93
CA ASN A 533 15.58 -20.99 18.02
C ASN A 533 14.12 -21.20 18.45
N SER A 534 13.83 -22.21 19.27
CA SER A 534 12.49 -22.38 19.86
C SER A 534 12.06 -21.19 20.74
N CYS A 535 13.01 -20.44 21.29
CA CYS A 535 12.77 -19.19 22.04
C CYS A 535 12.51 -17.98 21.16
N GLY A 536 12.74 -18.09 19.86
CA GLY A 536 12.78 -16.95 18.96
C GLY A 536 13.76 -17.16 17.81
N GLN A 537 13.30 -16.85 16.61
CA GLN A 537 14.08 -16.85 15.38
C GLN A 537 14.26 -15.41 14.87
N PHE A 538 15.34 -15.15 14.13
CA PHE A 538 15.61 -13.87 13.46
C PHE A 538 15.69 -12.66 14.41
N GLY A 539 16.27 -12.87 15.59
CA GLY A 539 16.44 -11.83 16.62
C GLY A 539 15.22 -11.65 17.51
N ASN A 540 14.13 -12.40 17.27
CA ASN A 540 12.93 -12.34 18.09
C ASN A 540 13.09 -13.09 19.42
N SER A 541 12.17 -12.80 20.34
CA SER A 541 12.08 -13.40 21.66
C SER A 541 10.59 -13.64 21.98
N TYR A 542 10.11 -14.87 21.83
CA TYR A 542 8.67 -15.18 21.86
C TYR A 542 8.03 -14.95 23.24
N GLN A 543 8.81 -15.19 24.29
CA GLN A 543 8.48 -14.86 25.69
C GLN A 543 8.33 -13.35 25.96
N ASP A 544 8.89 -12.49 25.10
CA ASP A 544 8.86 -11.04 25.28
C ASP A 544 7.71 -10.38 24.49
N TYR A 545 6.89 -11.15 23.78
CA TYR A 545 5.72 -10.64 23.07
C TYR A 545 4.57 -10.38 24.05
N THR A 546 4.71 -9.35 24.87
CA THR A 546 3.70 -8.94 25.87
C THR A 546 2.45 -8.35 25.20
N CYS A 547 1.30 -8.44 25.88
CA CYS A 547 0.10 -7.75 25.43
C CYS A 547 0.06 -6.32 25.98
N ASP A 548 -0.34 -5.36 25.16
CA ASP A 548 -0.45 -3.95 25.53
C ASP A 548 -1.90 -3.42 25.45
N GLY A 549 -2.16 -2.31 26.13
CA GLY A 549 -3.45 -1.61 26.08
C GLY A 549 -4.60 -2.46 26.63
N LEU A 550 -5.63 -2.67 25.81
CA LEU A 550 -6.82 -3.44 26.19
C LEU A 550 -6.58 -4.95 26.30
N ASP A 551 -5.47 -5.44 25.74
CA ASP A 551 -5.11 -6.85 25.78
C ASP A 551 -4.17 -7.18 26.96
N ALA A 552 -3.74 -6.17 27.73
CA ALA A 552 -2.84 -6.36 28.86
C ALA A 552 -3.40 -7.36 29.90
N GLY A 553 -2.60 -8.33 30.31
CA GLY A 553 -3.00 -9.41 31.21
C GLY A 553 -3.62 -10.62 30.50
N MET A 554 -3.72 -10.61 29.17
CA MET A 554 -4.14 -11.78 28.39
C MET A 554 -2.96 -12.72 28.07
N GLU A 555 -1.72 -12.28 28.23
CA GLU A 555 -0.52 -13.07 27.95
C GLU A 555 -0.44 -14.38 28.76
N CYS A 556 0.20 -15.39 28.16
CA CYS A 556 0.56 -16.62 28.86
C CYS A 556 1.66 -16.35 29.89
N PRO A 557 1.62 -17.00 31.07
CA PRO A 557 2.74 -16.97 32.00
C PRO A 557 3.95 -17.71 31.40
N VAL A 558 5.14 -17.14 31.53
CA VAL A 558 6.39 -17.81 31.15
C VAL A 558 6.79 -18.76 32.27
N LEU A 559 6.52 -20.05 32.09
CA LEU A 559 6.81 -21.08 33.08
C LEU A 559 8.15 -21.77 32.76
N SER A 560 9.13 -21.64 33.66
CA SER A 560 10.44 -22.29 33.49
C SER A 560 10.40 -23.82 33.59
N THR A 561 9.31 -24.38 34.13
CA THR A 561 9.11 -25.81 34.34
C THR A 561 8.45 -26.51 33.16
N MET A 562 8.02 -25.78 32.13
CA MET A 562 7.39 -26.40 30.96
C MET A 562 8.39 -27.26 30.18
N ASP A 563 7.94 -28.45 29.79
CA ASP A 563 8.66 -29.40 28.94
C ASP A 563 7.72 -29.83 27.82
N LEU A 564 7.95 -29.31 26.61
CA LEU A 564 7.14 -29.57 25.44
C LEU A 564 8.04 -29.76 24.22
N VAL A 565 7.62 -30.64 23.32
CA VAL A 565 8.27 -30.88 22.02
C VAL A 565 7.21 -30.66 20.93
N ALA A 566 7.59 -29.97 19.86
CA ALA A 566 6.75 -29.77 18.69
C ALA A 566 6.47 -31.13 18.01
N VAL A 567 5.21 -31.35 17.70
CA VAL A 567 4.59 -32.54 17.10
C VAL A 567 5.04 -32.74 15.64
N GLY A 568 5.60 -31.72 14.98
CA GLY A 568 6.31 -31.87 13.71
C GLY A 568 6.65 -30.54 13.01
N GLY A 569 7.79 -30.47 12.32
CA GLY A 569 8.37 -29.27 11.70
C GLY A 569 8.24 -29.17 10.17
N GLY A 570 7.16 -29.72 9.60
CA GLY A 570 6.91 -29.71 8.15
C GLY A 570 7.59 -30.82 7.35
N LYS A 571 6.99 -31.20 6.22
CA LYS A 571 7.43 -32.32 5.36
C LYS A 571 8.69 -32.02 4.54
N HIS A 572 9.09 -30.76 4.45
CA HIS A 572 10.28 -30.31 3.71
C HIS A 572 11.59 -30.36 4.50
N GLN A 573 11.55 -30.62 5.81
CA GLN A 573 12.72 -30.43 6.70
C GLN A 573 12.96 -31.61 7.64
N LEU A 574 12.75 -32.83 7.14
CA LEU A 574 12.79 -34.10 7.91
C LEU A 574 14.06 -34.33 8.74
N ASP A 575 15.17 -33.65 8.42
CA ASP A 575 16.44 -33.86 9.09
C ASP A 575 16.66 -32.93 10.30
N ARG A 576 15.84 -31.88 10.48
CA ARG A 576 16.00 -30.91 11.57
C ARG A 576 15.25 -31.37 12.82
N PRO A 577 15.82 -31.20 14.02
CA PRO A 577 15.10 -31.45 15.27
C PRO A 577 13.83 -30.62 15.37
N SER A 578 12.79 -31.17 15.98
CA SER A 578 11.62 -30.40 16.38
C SER A 578 12.01 -29.32 17.41
N PHE A 579 11.29 -28.21 17.40
CA PHE A 579 11.35 -27.27 18.51
C PHE A 579 10.97 -27.94 19.82
N TYR A 580 11.63 -27.54 20.90
CA TYR A 580 11.27 -27.94 22.24
C TYR A 580 11.64 -26.87 23.26
N CYS A 581 11.03 -26.97 24.43
CA CYS A 581 11.38 -26.19 25.61
C CYS A 581 11.57 -27.13 26.81
N ARG A 582 12.45 -26.75 27.73
CA ARG A 582 12.78 -27.53 28.94
C ARG A 582 13.50 -26.64 29.94
N SER A 583 13.39 -26.95 31.24
CA SER A 583 14.09 -26.23 32.30
C SER A 583 15.61 -26.35 32.23
N LYS A 584 16.31 -25.29 32.64
CA LYS A 584 17.78 -25.27 32.83
C LYS A 584 18.29 -26.29 33.83
N ALA A 585 17.45 -26.73 34.77
CA ALA A 585 17.83 -27.78 35.71
C ALA A 585 18.09 -29.12 35.00
N LEU A 586 17.38 -29.38 33.90
CA LEU A 586 17.54 -30.59 33.08
C LEU A 586 18.48 -30.35 31.89
N GLU A 587 18.46 -29.15 31.33
CA GLU A 587 19.26 -28.78 30.16
C GLU A 587 19.79 -27.34 30.30
N PRO A 588 20.94 -27.15 30.97
CA PRO A 588 21.45 -25.82 31.34
C PRO A 588 21.72 -24.91 30.13
N PHE A 589 22.07 -25.51 28.99
CA PHE A 589 22.23 -24.85 27.72
C PHE A 589 21.92 -25.84 26.59
N THR A 590 21.60 -25.30 25.43
CA THR A 590 21.46 -26.01 24.17
C THR A 590 22.60 -25.65 23.24
N GLY A 591 22.89 -26.54 22.30
CA GLY A 591 23.88 -26.30 21.27
C GLY A 591 23.25 -26.04 19.91
N VAL A 592 23.78 -26.69 18.89
CA VAL A 592 23.51 -26.39 17.49
C VAL A 592 23.21 -27.66 16.71
N PHE A 593 22.31 -27.58 15.74
CA PHE A 593 22.12 -28.58 14.72
C PHE A 593 22.91 -28.18 13.47
N ASP A 594 23.84 -29.01 13.02
CA ASP A 594 24.56 -28.80 11.76
C ASP A 594 23.89 -29.59 10.64
N SER A 595 23.27 -28.89 9.69
CA SER A 595 22.56 -29.49 8.56
C SER A 595 23.48 -30.18 7.56
N ARG A 596 24.81 -29.96 7.61
CA ARG A 596 25.76 -30.67 6.73
C ARG A 596 26.01 -32.08 7.23
N SER A 597 26.13 -32.26 8.54
CA SER A 597 26.39 -33.56 9.18
C SER A 597 25.13 -34.25 9.69
N SER A 598 23.97 -33.55 9.65
CA SER A 598 22.71 -33.97 10.25
C SER A 598 22.87 -34.38 11.71
N ALA A 599 23.70 -33.64 12.45
CA ALA A 599 24.06 -33.95 13.83
C ALA A 599 23.74 -32.78 14.76
N VAL A 600 23.25 -33.12 15.95
CA VAL A 600 23.11 -32.16 17.06
C VAL A 600 24.39 -32.18 17.89
N VAL A 601 24.98 -31.00 18.09
CA VAL A 601 26.16 -30.79 18.91
C VAL A 601 25.74 -29.95 20.11
N ASN A 602 25.57 -30.58 21.28
CA ASN A 602 25.06 -29.97 22.51
C ASN A 602 26.07 -30.01 23.68
N ASN A 603 27.35 -30.18 23.39
CA ASN A 603 28.43 -30.15 24.39
C ASN A 603 28.98 -28.74 24.65
N VAL A 604 28.63 -27.76 23.82
CA VAL A 604 29.03 -26.35 23.94
C VAL A 604 27.79 -25.46 23.76
N PRO A 605 27.59 -24.42 24.58
CA PRO A 605 26.50 -23.46 24.38
C PRO A 605 26.60 -22.79 23.03
N TYR A 606 25.49 -22.74 22.29
CA TYR A 606 25.41 -22.04 21.01
C TYR A 606 24.26 -21.05 21.02
N PRO A 607 24.51 -19.75 20.83
CA PRO A 607 23.46 -18.73 20.88
C PRO A 607 22.62 -18.72 19.61
N ASN A 608 21.31 -18.48 19.74
CA ASN A 608 20.49 -18.01 18.63
C ASN A 608 20.79 -16.52 18.33
N SER A 609 20.13 -15.97 17.34
CA SER A 609 20.24 -14.55 16.94
C SER A 609 19.84 -13.54 18.01
N ALA A 610 19.12 -13.96 19.06
CA ALA A 610 18.78 -13.16 20.24
C ALA A 610 19.75 -13.41 21.42
N ASN A 611 20.90 -14.03 21.18
CA ASN A 611 21.91 -14.42 22.18
C ASN A 611 21.41 -15.39 23.27
N ARG A 612 20.31 -16.11 23.04
CA ARG A 612 19.81 -17.17 23.95
C ARG A 612 20.52 -18.48 23.65
N THR A 613 21.00 -19.14 24.70
CA THR A 613 21.70 -20.44 24.62
C THR A 613 20.94 -21.55 25.34
N ASP A 614 19.68 -21.34 25.70
CA ASP A 614 18.85 -22.26 26.47
C ASP A 614 17.42 -22.22 25.93
N VAL A 615 16.58 -23.18 26.34
CA VAL A 615 15.17 -23.29 25.91
C VAL A 615 14.17 -23.22 27.09
N GLU A 616 14.58 -22.62 28.20
CA GLU A 616 13.72 -22.46 29.37
C GLU A 616 12.71 -21.32 29.14
N GLY A 617 11.43 -21.59 29.40
CA GLY A 617 10.35 -20.63 29.18
C GLY A 617 10.02 -20.37 27.70
N CYS A 618 10.51 -21.20 26.79
CA CYS A 618 10.49 -20.93 25.34
C CYS A 618 9.36 -21.65 24.57
N CYS A 619 8.27 -22.03 25.23
CA CYS A 619 7.27 -22.92 24.64
C CYS A 619 6.27 -22.24 23.67
N PHE A 620 6.59 -21.02 23.22
CA PHE A 620 5.66 -20.10 22.55
C PHE A 620 5.98 -19.88 21.06
N TRP A 621 6.53 -20.89 20.39
CA TRP A 621 6.76 -20.84 18.95
C TRP A 621 5.47 -20.88 18.12
N GLY A 622 5.58 -20.62 16.82
CA GLY A 622 4.45 -20.54 15.90
C GLY A 622 3.66 -21.83 15.75
N ARG A 623 2.33 -21.71 15.76
CA ARG A 623 1.38 -22.80 15.57
C ARG A 623 0.22 -22.39 14.66
N GLY A 624 -0.30 -23.37 13.91
CA GLY A 624 -1.46 -23.19 13.03
C GLY A 624 -1.13 -22.50 11.71
N ALA A 625 -2.18 -22.12 10.97
CA ALA A 625 -2.07 -21.68 9.58
C ALA A 625 -1.21 -20.42 9.36
N LEU A 626 -1.16 -19.51 10.34
CA LEU A 626 -0.37 -18.28 10.28
C LEU A 626 0.80 -18.26 11.27
N MET A 627 1.21 -19.42 11.78
CA MET A 627 2.29 -19.53 12.77
C MET A 627 2.10 -18.60 13.98
N THR A 628 0.91 -18.64 14.59
CA THR A 628 0.56 -17.83 15.78
C THR A 628 1.55 -18.13 16.90
N LYS A 629 2.31 -17.12 17.33
CA LYS A 629 3.45 -17.27 18.25
C LYS A 629 3.49 -16.18 19.32
N GLY A 630 4.25 -16.45 20.37
CA GLY A 630 4.50 -15.55 21.48
C GLY A 630 3.43 -15.60 22.59
N VAL A 631 3.83 -15.12 23.77
CA VAL A 631 2.99 -15.21 24.98
C VAL A 631 1.69 -14.44 24.85
N CYS A 632 1.67 -13.29 24.16
CA CYS A 632 0.43 -12.53 23.99
C CYS A 632 -0.58 -13.24 23.08
N MET A 633 -0.18 -13.67 21.88
CA MET A 633 -1.15 -14.23 20.93
C MET A 633 -1.67 -15.61 21.36
N LEU A 634 -0.80 -16.47 21.89
CA LEU A 634 -1.23 -17.75 22.49
C LEU A 634 -2.04 -17.52 23.77
N GLY A 635 -1.69 -16.49 24.54
CA GLY A 635 -2.44 -16.04 25.71
C GLY A 635 -3.85 -15.59 25.35
N LYS A 636 -4.01 -14.81 24.27
CA LYS A 636 -5.30 -14.38 23.73
C LYS A 636 -6.11 -15.57 23.22
N LEU A 637 -5.49 -16.56 22.58
CA LEU A 637 -6.19 -17.80 22.21
C LEU A 637 -6.71 -18.53 23.45
N ASN A 638 -5.89 -18.68 24.49
CA ASN A 638 -6.33 -19.30 25.74
C ASN A 638 -7.42 -18.49 26.44
N TYR A 639 -7.25 -17.16 26.44
CA TYR A 639 -8.19 -16.22 26.99
C TYR A 639 -9.52 -16.34 26.26
N TYR A 640 -9.60 -16.30 24.94
CA TYR A 640 -10.89 -16.28 24.24
C TYR A 640 -11.50 -17.65 24.00
N LEU A 641 -10.69 -18.69 23.77
CA LEU A 641 -11.14 -19.98 23.24
C LEU A 641 -10.79 -21.16 24.13
N GLY A 642 -9.74 -21.04 24.94
CA GLY A 642 -9.20 -22.13 25.74
C GLY A 642 -9.80 -22.29 27.13
N SER A 643 -9.10 -23.08 27.94
CA SER A 643 -9.50 -23.41 29.30
C SER A 643 -9.53 -22.19 30.22
N ARG A 644 -8.73 -21.15 29.94
CA ARG A 644 -8.81 -19.87 30.66
C ARG A 644 -10.18 -19.20 30.49
N ALA A 645 -10.75 -19.17 29.28
CA ALA A 645 -12.13 -18.69 29.09
C ALA A 645 -13.12 -19.46 29.95
N SER A 646 -13.03 -20.80 29.93
CA SER A 646 -13.91 -21.68 30.70
C SER A 646 -13.79 -21.45 32.22
N ARG A 647 -12.57 -21.40 32.76
CA ARG A 647 -12.29 -21.13 34.18
C ARG A 647 -12.82 -19.77 34.65
N GLU A 648 -12.83 -18.78 33.76
CA GLU A 648 -13.34 -17.44 34.01
C GLU A 648 -14.86 -17.30 33.71
N GLY A 649 -15.55 -18.40 33.39
CA GLY A 649 -17.00 -18.42 33.17
C GLY A 649 -17.46 -17.87 31.81
N ARG A 650 -16.55 -17.76 30.84
CA ARG A 650 -16.84 -17.32 29.47
C ARG A 650 -17.10 -18.54 28.57
N ILE A 651 -17.84 -18.34 27.48
CA ILE A 651 -18.07 -19.38 26.48
C ILE A 651 -16.72 -19.71 25.83
N ALA A 652 -16.24 -20.94 26.01
CA ALA A 652 -15.00 -21.44 25.46
C ALA A 652 -15.30 -22.52 24.42
N MET A 653 -14.73 -22.39 23.23
CA MET A 653 -14.81 -23.43 22.19
C MET A 653 -14.02 -24.68 22.59
N TYR A 654 -12.91 -24.48 23.32
CA TYR A 654 -12.01 -25.51 23.78
C TYR A 654 -11.82 -25.42 25.30
N PRO A 655 -12.87 -25.72 26.08
CA PRO A 655 -12.88 -25.48 27.53
C PRO A 655 -11.83 -26.30 28.30
N ASP A 656 -11.30 -27.37 27.69
CA ASP A 656 -10.32 -28.27 28.28
C ASP A 656 -8.90 -28.08 27.74
N ILE A 657 -8.70 -27.18 26.77
CA ILE A 657 -7.39 -26.95 26.14
C ILE A 657 -6.74 -25.70 26.74
N ASP A 658 -5.64 -25.88 27.45
CA ASP A 658 -4.81 -24.76 27.91
C ASP A 658 -3.73 -24.41 26.88
N PHE A 659 -4.00 -23.44 26.01
CA PHE A 659 -3.05 -23.02 24.96
C PHE A 659 -1.74 -22.43 25.51
N CYS A 660 -1.65 -22.16 26.82
CA CYS A 660 -0.42 -21.71 27.48
C CYS A 660 0.43 -22.86 28.04
N GLU A 661 -0.14 -24.04 28.30
CA GLU A 661 0.55 -25.12 29.03
C GLU A 661 0.54 -26.47 28.29
N SER A 662 -0.39 -26.70 27.37
CA SER A 662 -0.53 -27.98 26.69
C SER A 662 -1.18 -27.83 25.31
N LEU A 663 -0.71 -28.58 24.34
CA LEU A 663 -1.57 -29.04 23.26
C LEU A 663 -1.37 -30.55 23.11
N PRO A 664 -2.38 -31.39 23.42
CA PRO A 664 -2.30 -32.81 23.16
C PRO A 664 -2.26 -33.06 21.65
N LEU A 665 -1.50 -34.08 21.25
CA LEU A 665 -1.38 -34.68 19.91
C LEU A 665 -2.72 -34.98 19.16
N HIS A 666 -3.89 -34.67 19.74
CA HIS A 666 -5.22 -35.06 19.25
C HIS A 666 -6.17 -33.90 18.90
N ALA A 667 -5.78 -32.63 19.07
CA ALA A 667 -6.61 -31.50 18.62
C ALA A 667 -6.73 -31.41 17.07
N ILE A 668 -5.99 -32.25 16.33
CA ILE A 668 -5.99 -32.32 14.86
C ILE A 668 -7.04 -33.32 14.32
N SER A 669 -7.81 -34.03 15.17
CA SER A 669 -8.79 -35.03 14.70
C SER A 669 -10.20 -34.96 15.31
N PHE A 670 -10.52 -33.93 16.12
CA PHE A 670 -11.87 -33.76 16.68
C PHE A 670 -12.73 -32.80 15.84
N PHE A 671 -13.07 -33.21 14.62
CA PHE A 671 -14.20 -32.64 13.87
C PHE A 671 -15.31 -33.65 13.56
N VAL A 672 -15.15 -34.91 13.96
CA VAL A 672 -16.24 -35.89 13.92
C VAL A 672 -16.98 -35.83 15.25
N SER A 673 -18.15 -35.15 15.27
CA SER A 673 -19.29 -35.30 16.21
C SER A 673 -19.83 -33.97 16.78
N TYR A 674 -20.06 -32.96 15.94
CA TYR A 674 -21.18 -32.04 16.20
C TYR A 674 -22.06 -32.01 14.96
N SER A 675 -22.99 -32.97 14.91
CA SER A 675 -24.16 -32.88 14.04
C SER A 675 -25.03 -31.72 14.52
N VAL A 676 -24.72 -30.51 14.08
CA VAL A 676 -25.74 -29.45 14.01
C VAL A 676 -26.47 -29.72 12.70
N THR A 677 -27.60 -30.40 12.81
CA THR A 677 -28.58 -30.53 11.73
C THR A 677 -28.92 -29.12 11.25
N ILE A 678 -28.58 -28.82 9.99
CA ILE A 678 -29.00 -27.61 9.26
C ILE A 678 -30.52 -27.57 9.17
#